data_AF-A0A8D2ANW3-F1
#
_entry.id   AF-A0A8D2ANW3-F1
#
_cell.length_a   1.000
_cell.length_b   1.000
_cell.length_c   1.000
_cell.angle_alpha   90.00
_cell.angle_beta   90.00
_cell.angle_gamma   90.00
#
_symmetry.space_group_name_H-M   'P 1'
#
loop_
_entity.id
_entity.type
_entity.pdbx_description
1 polymer ?
#
loop_
_entity_poly.entity_id
_entity_poly.type
_entity_poly.pdbx_seq_one_letter_code
_entity_poly.pdbx_strand_id
1 'polypeptide(L)'
;MGQGWAAPGLPNLLFLLLCCGHFLLAPSQAATHQVTINWGTTSQATIRSQTATIQATDNQPPSQSPNLVSDEAEANKFVEEYDRTSQVVWNEYAEANWNYNTNITTENSKVLLEKNLQIANHTLKYGNWAKKFDVNNFQNASTRRIIKKVQDLERAALSSKELEEYNKILLDMETIYSVATVCHTNGTCLQLEPELTNLMATSRNYEELLWAWKSWRDKVGRTILPLFPKYVQLTNKAAELNGYLDAGDSWRAMYETPSLEQDLERLYQELQPLYLNLHAYVRRALHRHYGSEHINLEGPIPAHLLGNMWAQTWSNIYDLVVPFPSAPKMDATEAMVEQGWTPKRMFKEADNFFTSLGLLPVPSEFWNKSMLEKPTDGREVVCHASAWDFYDGKDFRIKQCTTVNMEELVVAHHEMGHIQYFMQYKDLPVAFREGANPGFHEAIGDVLALSVSTPRHLHTINLLSSEGGSYEHDINFLMKMALDKIAFIPFSYLIDQWRWRVFDGSITKENYNQEWWSLRLKYQGLCPPVPRSQGDFDPGAKFHVPSSVPYIRDIMKLGFSKPWPEAMKLITGQPNMSASAMMSYFKPLMDWLLTENGRHGEKLGWPQYNWTPNSARSEGFLSDTGHVNFLGMNLEPQQARVGQWVLLFLGVALLVATVGLTQRLFSIRHHSLHRPHRGPQFGSEVELRHS
;
A
#
# COMPACT_ATOMS: atom_id res chain seq x y z
N MET A 1 25.79 24.65 40.00
CA MET A 1 26.82 25.69 40.25
C MET A 1 27.69 25.75 39.00
N GLY A 2 27.94 26.86 38.29
CA GLY A 2 27.30 28.18 38.17
C GLY A 2 27.64 28.69 36.73
N GLN A 3 26.70 29.23 35.95
CA GLN A 3 26.32 30.66 35.80
C GLN A 3 27.41 31.66 35.33
N GLY A 4 27.36 31.98 34.02
CA GLY A 4 27.45 33.34 33.45
C GLY A 4 28.84 33.96 33.19
N TRP A 5 28.98 35.09 32.48
CA TRP A 5 27.99 36.07 31.99
C TRP A 5 28.39 36.70 30.61
N ALA A 6 27.37 37.10 29.83
CA ALA A 6 27.16 38.33 29.02
C ALA A 6 28.34 39.16 28.41
N ALA A 7 28.24 40.00 27.36
CA ALA A 7 27.33 40.35 26.23
C ALA A 7 27.83 41.73 25.66
N PRO A 8 27.06 42.68 25.05
CA PRO A 8 27.27 43.06 23.62
C PRO A 8 27.44 44.58 23.31
N GLY A 9 27.61 44.97 22.03
CA GLY A 9 27.49 46.40 21.60
C GLY A 9 27.78 46.77 20.12
N LEU A 10 26.80 47.41 19.46
CA LEU A 10 26.72 48.02 18.09
C LEU A 10 27.34 49.47 18.03
N PRO A 11 27.21 50.30 16.94
CA PRO A 11 27.13 50.14 15.46
C PRO A 11 27.97 51.19 14.64
N ASN A 12 27.78 51.22 13.30
CA ASN A 12 27.50 52.39 12.40
C ASN A 12 28.40 52.70 11.16
N LEU A 13 27.70 52.76 10.01
CA LEU A 13 27.78 53.69 8.86
C LEU A 13 29.09 54.46 8.56
N LEU A 14 29.77 54.12 7.45
CA LEU A 14 29.86 54.93 6.22
C LEU A 14 30.74 54.22 5.15
N PHE A 15 30.17 53.87 3.99
CA PHE A 15 30.75 54.12 2.65
C PHE A 15 29.78 53.60 1.58
N LEU A 16 29.00 54.54 1.04
CA LEU A 16 28.06 54.37 -0.06
C LEU A 16 28.56 55.27 -1.20
N LEU A 17 28.26 54.90 -2.45
CA LEU A 17 28.53 55.65 -3.69
C LEU A 17 29.96 55.55 -4.27
N LEU A 18 30.10 54.66 -5.25
CA LEU A 18 30.39 55.09 -6.63
C LEU A 18 29.67 54.14 -7.61
N CYS A 19 29.19 54.68 -8.73
CA CYS A 19 28.00 54.19 -9.42
C CYS A 19 28.27 53.50 -10.78
N CYS A 20 27.16 52.99 -11.35
CA CYS A 20 26.94 52.64 -12.76
C CYS A 20 27.42 51.24 -13.22
N GLY A 21 26.55 50.36 -13.77
CA GLY A 21 25.14 50.56 -14.13
C GLY A 21 24.27 49.28 -14.20
N HIS A 22 22.96 49.50 -14.15
CA HIS A 22 21.85 48.53 -14.29
C HIS A 22 21.61 48.18 -15.79
N PHE A 23 20.87 47.13 -16.21
CA PHE A 23 19.43 46.94 -15.97
C PHE A 23 18.90 45.48 -16.11
N LEU A 24 18.18 45.07 -15.06
CA LEU A 24 16.86 44.39 -15.00
C LEU A 24 16.54 43.09 -15.77
N LEU A 25 16.06 42.10 -15.01
CA LEU A 25 14.63 41.74 -14.94
C LEU A 25 14.30 41.07 -13.59
N ALA A 26 13.09 41.26 -13.06
CA ALA A 26 12.68 40.85 -11.71
C ALA A 26 11.33 40.09 -11.70
N PRO A 27 11.07 39.23 -10.69
CA PRO A 27 9.78 38.60 -10.46
C PRO A 27 8.83 39.51 -9.63
N SER A 28 7.52 39.28 -9.69
CA SER A 28 6.53 39.98 -8.84
C SER A 28 5.69 39.02 -7.97
N GLN A 29 5.36 39.50 -6.78
CA GLN A 29 4.68 38.75 -5.71
C GLN A 29 3.15 38.98 -5.68
N ALA A 30 2.47 38.18 -4.87
CA ALA A 30 1.07 38.39 -4.49
C ALA A 30 0.86 39.66 -3.63
N ALA A 31 -0.36 40.18 -3.63
CA ALA A 31 -0.79 41.22 -2.70
C ALA A 31 -2.25 41.00 -2.23
N THR A 32 -2.45 40.92 -0.92
CA THR A 32 -3.74 41.02 -0.24
C THR A 32 -4.07 42.48 0.05
N HIS A 33 -5.33 42.90 -0.10
CA HIS A 33 -5.84 44.12 0.54
C HIS A 33 -7.33 44.03 0.91
N GLN A 34 -7.65 44.38 2.15
CA GLN A 34 -9.01 44.75 2.59
C GLN A 34 -9.24 46.24 2.30
N VAL A 35 -10.45 46.64 1.88
CA VAL A 35 -11.01 48.00 2.13
C VAL A 35 -12.53 47.92 2.38
N THR A 36 -13.00 48.83 3.22
CA THR A 36 -14.31 48.96 3.87
C THR A 36 -15.48 49.39 2.96
N ILE A 37 -16.71 49.13 3.43
CA ILE A 37 -18.02 49.48 2.85
C ILE A 37 -18.32 50.99 2.90
N ASN A 38 -19.10 51.50 1.93
CA ASN A 38 -19.96 52.68 2.14
C ASN A 38 -21.29 52.60 1.33
N TRP A 39 -22.35 53.28 1.79
CA TRP A 39 -23.75 53.11 1.35
C TRP A 39 -24.27 54.21 0.39
N GLY A 40 -25.32 53.89 -0.40
CA GLY A 40 -26.21 54.86 -1.09
C GLY A 40 -26.67 54.43 -2.50
N THR A 41 -27.85 53.81 -2.67
CA THR A 41 -29.20 54.39 -2.98
C THR A 41 -29.60 54.49 -4.47
N THR A 42 -30.61 53.69 -4.87
CA THR A 42 -31.67 53.93 -5.91
C THR A 42 -31.27 54.21 -7.38
N SER A 43 -32.02 53.82 -8.43
CA SER A 43 -33.29 53.05 -8.55
C SER A 43 -33.54 52.54 -9.98
N GLN A 44 -34.18 51.36 -10.09
CA GLN A 44 -35.14 50.88 -11.13
C GLN A 44 -35.11 51.40 -12.58
N ALA A 45 -35.09 50.45 -13.53
CA ALA A 45 -36.07 50.38 -14.63
C ALA A 45 -36.34 48.91 -15.00
N THR A 46 -37.57 48.58 -15.41
CA THR A 46 -38.14 47.22 -15.40
C THR A 46 -38.68 46.82 -16.79
N ILE A 47 -39.01 45.52 -16.96
CA ILE A 47 -40.03 44.89 -17.86
C ILE A 47 -39.43 44.06 -19.03
N ARG A 48 -39.91 42.86 -19.42
CA ARG A 48 -40.72 41.76 -18.81
C ARG A 48 -40.85 40.64 -19.87
N SER A 49 -40.75 39.35 -19.51
CA SER A 49 -41.21 38.21 -20.33
C SER A 49 -41.42 36.99 -19.40
N GLN A 50 -42.61 36.82 -18.84
CA GLN A 50 -43.66 35.89 -19.33
C GLN A 50 -43.29 34.41 -19.20
N THR A 51 -43.67 33.85 -18.04
CA THR A 51 -43.69 32.41 -17.74
C THR A 51 -44.90 31.77 -18.39
N ALA A 52 -44.71 30.69 -19.17
CA ALA A 52 -45.79 29.84 -19.64
C ALA A 52 -45.89 28.58 -18.77
N THR A 53 -47.01 28.42 -18.06
CA THR A 53 -47.36 27.19 -17.34
C THR A 53 -47.68 26.07 -18.32
N ILE A 54 -46.99 24.94 -18.22
CA ILE A 54 -47.42 23.66 -18.79
C ILE A 54 -47.76 22.74 -17.62
N GLN A 55 -49.04 22.36 -17.51
CA GLN A 55 -49.47 21.28 -16.63
C GLN A 55 -49.09 19.95 -17.28
N ALA A 56 -48.08 19.27 -16.74
CA ALA A 56 -47.91 17.84 -16.95
C ALA A 56 -48.71 17.11 -15.85
N THR A 57 -49.77 16.42 -16.25
CA THR A 57 -50.50 15.50 -15.38
C THR A 57 -49.77 14.16 -15.37
N ASP A 58 -48.91 13.95 -14.38
CA ASP A 58 -48.26 12.66 -14.18
C ASP A 58 -48.77 12.02 -12.88
N ASN A 59 -49.73 11.10 -13.03
CA ASN A 59 -50.26 10.30 -11.93
C ASN A 59 -49.34 9.11 -11.67
N GLN A 60 -48.18 9.35 -11.07
CA GLN A 60 -47.49 8.32 -10.29
C GLN A 60 -47.81 8.49 -8.81
N PRO A 61 -48.18 7.43 -8.07
CA PRO A 61 -48.27 7.51 -6.63
C PRO A 61 -46.89 7.85 -6.05
N PRO A 62 -46.80 8.64 -4.98
CA PRO A 62 -45.52 8.87 -4.32
C PRO A 62 -44.96 7.52 -3.89
N SER A 63 -43.74 7.20 -4.34
CA SER A 63 -43.00 6.07 -3.80
C SER A 63 -42.87 6.30 -2.30
N GLN A 64 -43.57 5.50 -1.50
CA GLN A 64 -43.45 5.56 -0.05
C GLN A 64 -41.97 5.40 0.28
N SER A 65 -41.39 6.41 0.91
CA SER A 65 -40.18 6.22 1.70
C SER A 65 -40.42 4.98 2.57
N PRO A 66 -39.58 3.95 2.53
CA PRO A 66 -39.80 2.79 3.38
C PRO A 66 -39.91 3.28 4.83
N ASN A 67 -40.95 2.85 5.54
CA ASN A 67 -41.10 3.15 6.97
C ASN A 67 -39.98 2.42 7.71
N LEU A 68 -38.81 3.06 7.79
CA LEU A 68 -37.64 2.52 8.46
C LEU A 68 -37.92 2.45 9.96
N VAL A 69 -37.50 1.35 10.57
CA VAL A 69 -37.66 1.10 12.00
C VAL A 69 -36.66 1.96 12.78
N SER A 70 -37.17 2.72 13.74
CA SER A 70 -36.37 3.56 14.66
C SER A 70 -36.53 3.17 16.13
N ASP A 71 -37.26 2.08 16.43
CA ASP A 71 -37.38 1.55 17.79
C ASP A 71 -36.07 0.88 18.25
N GLU A 72 -35.54 1.31 19.40
CA GLU A 72 -34.34 0.73 19.98
C GLU A 72 -34.58 -0.67 20.56
N ALA A 73 -35.80 -1.02 20.99
CA ALA A 73 -36.08 -2.34 21.53
C ALA A 73 -36.02 -3.41 20.43
N GLU A 74 -36.63 -3.17 19.27
CA GLU A 74 -36.49 -4.01 18.08
C GLU A 74 -35.04 -4.06 17.58
N ALA A 75 -34.32 -2.94 17.58
CA ALA A 75 -32.91 -2.86 17.17
C ALA A 75 -31.97 -3.68 18.07
N ASN A 76 -32.16 -3.63 19.39
CA ASN A 76 -31.36 -4.42 20.34
C ASN A 76 -31.66 -5.92 20.19
N LYS A 77 -32.94 -6.31 20.05
CA LYS A 77 -33.33 -7.70 19.78
C LYS A 77 -32.72 -8.23 18.47
N PHE A 78 -32.66 -7.41 17.43
CA PHE A 78 -31.96 -7.75 16.19
C PHE A 78 -30.47 -8.02 16.43
N VAL A 79 -29.78 -7.16 17.18
CA VAL A 79 -28.35 -7.34 17.51
C VAL A 79 -28.10 -8.62 18.30
N GLU A 80 -28.93 -8.92 19.31
CA GLU A 80 -28.84 -10.17 20.10
C GLU A 80 -29.05 -11.42 19.24
N GLU A 81 -30.04 -11.41 18.34
CA GLU A 81 -30.30 -12.55 17.46
C GLU A 81 -29.21 -12.71 16.39
N TYR A 82 -28.72 -11.60 15.82
CA TYR A 82 -27.60 -11.59 14.90
C TYR A 82 -26.36 -12.20 15.56
N ASP A 83 -25.95 -11.70 16.73
CA ASP A 83 -24.75 -12.18 17.42
C ASP A 83 -24.81 -13.68 17.71
N ARG A 84 -25.91 -14.15 18.34
CA ARG A 84 -26.11 -15.55 18.68
C ARG A 84 -26.09 -16.48 17.47
N THR A 85 -26.61 -16.04 16.32
CA THR A 85 -26.65 -16.88 15.10
C THR A 85 -25.36 -16.80 14.29
N SER A 86 -24.71 -15.64 14.26
CA SER A 86 -23.41 -15.44 13.63
C SER A 86 -22.35 -16.30 14.30
N GLN A 87 -22.28 -16.35 15.64
CA GLN A 87 -21.33 -17.22 16.37
C GLN A 87 -21.37 -18.68 15.86
N VAL A 88 -22.57 -19.25 15.66
CA VAL A 88 -22.74 -20.63 15.16
C VAL A 88 -22.31 -20.75 13.70
N VAL A 89 -22.81 -19.90 12.81
CA VAL A 89 -22.54 -20.01 11.37
C VAL A 89 -21.07 -19.70 11.03
N TRP A 90 -20.45 -18.76 11.75
CA TRP A 90 -19.06 -18.38 11.56
C TRP A 90 -18.10 -19.42 12.12
N ASN A 91 -18.43 -20.07 13.24
CA ASN A 91 -17.69 -21.23 13.76
C ASN A 91 -17.66 -22.39 12.75
N GLU A 92 -18.83 -22.77 12.20
CA GLU A 92 -18.93 -23.83 11.19
C GLU A 92 -18.18 -23.49 9.89
N TYR A 93 -18.16 -22.22 9.50
CA TYR A 93 -17.37 -21.73 8.36
C TYR A 93 -15.86 -21.77 8.66
N ALA A 94 -15.44 -21.30 9.84
CA ALA A 94 -14.04 -21.29 10.26
C ALA A 94 -13.46 -22.72 10.29
N GLU A 95 -14.21 -23.71 10.80
CA GLU A 95 -13.78 -25.11 10.81
C GLU A 95 -13.63 -25.69 9.39
N ALA A 96 -14.58 -25.42 8.48
CA ALA A 96 -14.45 -25.86 7.09
C ALA A 96 -13.26 -25.19 6.37
N ASN A 97 -13.04 -23.90 6.62
CA ASN A 97 -11.94 -23.15 6.03
C ASN A 97 -10.57 -23.59 6.58
N TRP A 98 -10.49 -23.88 7.89
CA TRP A 98 -9.34 -24.49 8.54
C TRP A 98 -9.00 -25.86 7.96
N ASN A 99 -10.01 -26.73 7.81
CA ASN A 99 -9.84 -28.08 7.26
C ASN A 99 -9.34 -28.06 5.82
N TYR A 100 -9.78 -27.08 5.02
CA TYR A 100 -9.22 -26.84 3.69
C TYR A 100 -7.77 -26.36 3.75
N ASN A 101 -7.49 -25.32 4.55
CA ASN A 101 -6.17 -24.70 4.66
C ASN A 101 -5.09 -25.65 5.21
N THR A 102 -5.48 -26.64 6.02
CA THR A 102 -4.58 -27.65 6.63
C THR A 102 -4.66 -29.04 5.99
N ASN A 103 -5.46 -29.18 4.92
CA ASN A 103 -5.57 -30.39 4.11
C ASN A 103 -6.28 -30.07 2.77
N ILE A 104 -5.53 -29.56 1.80
CA ILE A 104 -6.06 -29.17 0.48
C ILE A 104 -6.47 -30.43 -0.27
N THR A 105 -7.77 -30.62 -0.44
CA THR A 105 -8.37 -31.75 -1.17
C THR A 105 -9.64 -31.31 -1.90
N THR A 106 -10.07 -32.07 -2.91
CA THR A 106 -11.33 -31.82 -3.63
C THR A 106 -12.55 -31.85 -2.69
N GLU A 107 -12.54 -32.73 -1.68
CA GLU A 107 -13.65 -32.82 -0.71
C GLU A 107 -13.68 -31.61 0.23
N ASN A 108 -12.56 -31.23 0.83
CA ASN A 108 -12.51 -30.03 1.70
C ASN A 108 -12.79 -28.75 0.91
N SER A 109 -12.35 -28.66 -0.34
CA SER A 109 -12.69 -27.57 -1.28
C SER A 109 -14.21 -27.48 -1.48
N LYS A 110 -14.88 -28.61 -1.74
CA LYS A 110 -16.34 -28.68 -1.89
C LYS A 110 -17.07 -28.29 -0.61
N VAL A 111 -16.67 -28.82 0.56
CA VAL A 111 -17.26 -28.49 1.87
C VAL A 111 -17.10 -26.99 2.19
N LEU A 112 -15.94 -26.40 1.89
CA LEU A 112 -15.71 -24.95 2.06
C LEU A 112 -16.60 -24.12 1.12
N LEU A 113 -16.81 -24.54 -0.13
CA LEU A 113 -17.75 -23.85 -1.05
C LEU A 113 -19.21 -23.98 -0.58
N GLU A 114 -19.62 -25.13 -0.05
CA GLU A 114 -20.95 -25.32 0.55
C GLU A 114 -21.14 -24.41 1.79
N LYS A 115 -20.13 -24.32 2.67
CA LYS A 115 -20.17 -23.42 3.83
C LYS A 115 -20.13 -21.94 3.45
N ASN A 116 -19.44 -21.57 2.37
CA ASN A 116 -19.48 -20.21 1.80
C ASN A 116 -20.90 -19.78 1.40
N LEU A 117 -21.72 -20.69 0.87
CA LEU A 117 -23.13 -20.40 0.57
C LEU A 117 -23.99 -20.31 1.84
N GLN A 118 -23.69 -21.11 2.87
CA GLN A 118 -24.41 -21.05 4.16
C GLN A 118 -24.18 -19.72 4.90
N ILE A 119 -22.92 -19.27 4.99
CA ILE A 119 -22.60 -17.96 5.60
C ILE A 119 -23.17 -16.80 4.77
N ALA A 120 -23.09 -16.84 3.43
CA ALA A 120 -23.66 -15.80 2.59
C ALA A 120 -25.19 -15.71 2.70
N ASN A 121 -25.90 -16.84 2.84
CA ASN A 121 -27.35 -16.84 3.10
C ASN A 121 -27.70 -16.23 4.46
N HIS A 122 -26.86 -16.45 5.49
CA HIS A 122 -27.02 -15.79 6.80
C HIS A 122 -26.80 -14.27 6.68
N THR A 123 -25.69 -13.83 6.06
CA THR A 123 -25.38 -12.42 5.81
C THR A 123 -26.50 -11.74 5.03
N LEU A 124 -26.99 -12.36 3.95
CA LEU A 124 -28.09 -11.83 3.14
C LEU A 124 -29.40 -11.72 3.95
N LYS A 125 -29.72 -12.69 4.81
CA LYS A 125 -30.90 -12.63 5.68
C LYS A 125 -30.80 -11.47 6.67
N TYR A 126 -29.71 -11.41 7.43
CA TYR A 126 -29.57 -10.43 8.52
C TYR A 126 -29.29 -9.02 8.02
N GLY A 127 -28.53 -8.84 6.94
CA GLY A 127 -28.31 -7.51 6.38
C GLY A 127 -29.53 -6.93 5.65
N ASN A 128 -30.37 -7.75 5.02
CA ASN A 128 -31.68 -7.29 4.54
C ASN A 128 -32.67 -6.95 5.67
N TRP A 129 -32.47 -7.47 6.87
CA TRP A 129 -33.17 -7.00 8.07
C TRP A 129 -32.53 -5.70 8.58
N ALA A 130 -31.19 -5.63 8.65
CA ALA A 130 -30.44 -4.44 9.05
C ALA A 130 -30.79 -3.20 8.20
N LYS A 131 -30.94 -3.37 6.88
CA LYS A 131 -31.34 -2.32 5.92
C LYS A 131 -32.75 -1.75 6.14
N LYS A 132 -33.55 -2.32 7.05
CA LYS A 132 -34.87 -1.77 7.45
C LYS A 132 -34.80 -0.76 8.59
N PHE A 133 -33.67 -0.64 9.27
CA PHE A 133 -33.50 0.28 10.41
C PHE A 133 -32.93 1.64 9.96
N ASP A 134 -33.47 2.74 10.49
CA ASP A 134 -32.85 4.06 10.33
C ASP A 134 -31.80 4.28 11.42
N VAL A 135 -30.55 3.94 11.09
CA VAL A 135 -29.39 4.05 11.97
C VAL A 135 -29.15 5.47 12.51
N ASN A 136 -29.69 6.52 11.89
CA ASN A 136 -29.47 7.89 12.33
C ASN A 136 -30.25 8.25 13.60
N ASN A 137 -31.35 7.54 13.89
CA ASN A 137 -32.25 7.87 15.00
C ASN A 137 -31.91 7.15 16.33
N PHE A 138 -31.04 6.15 16.30
CA PHE A 138 -30.63 5.42 17.51
C PHE A 138 -29.70 6.26 18.39
N GLN A 139 -30.01 6.33 19.69
CA GLN A 139 -29.18 6.93 20.72
C GLN A 139 -28.00 6.00 21.06
N ASN A 140 -28.26 4.69 21.18
CA ASN A 140 -27.22 3.71 21.48
C ASN A 140 -26.19 3.59 20.34
N ALA A 141 -25.00 4.15 20.58
CA ALA A 141 -23.92 4.19 19.61
C ALA A 141 -23.40 2.79 19.22
N SER A 142 -23.45 1.81 20.12
CA SER A 142 -23.01 0.44 19.87
C SER A 142 -24.01 -0.27 18.94
N THR A 143 -25.30 -0.23 19.27
CA THR A 143 -26.38 -0.78 18.44
C THR A 143 -26.36 -0.15 17.04
N ARG A 144 -26.20 1.18 16.96
CA ARG A 144 -26.02 1.92 15.70
C ARG A 144 -24.82 1.43 14.88
N ARG A 145 -23.65 1.23 15.51
CA ARG A 145 -22.43 0.76 14.83
C ARG A 145 -22.56 -0.68 14.34
N ILE A 146 -23.17 -1.58 15.12
CA ILE A 146 -23.42 -2.97 14.71
C ILE A 146 -24.39 -2.99 13.52
N ILE A 147 -25.54 -2.33 13.61
CA ILE A 147 -26.54 -2.34 12.52
C ILE A 147 -25.95 -1.74 11.25
N LYS A 148 -25.18 -0.63 11.33
CA LYS A 148 -24.49 -0.06 10.17
C LYS A 148 -23.49 -1.05 9.55
N LYS A 149 -22.76 -1.84 10.34
CA LYS A 149 -21.83 -2.87 9.83
C LYS A 149 -22.59 -4.02 9.15
N VAL A 150 -23.68 -4.49 9.74
CA VAL A 150 -24.50 -5.59 9.19
C VAL A 150 -25.35 -5.15 7.99
N GLN A 151 -25.52 -3.84 7.75
CA GLN A 151 -26.09 -3.33 6.50
C GLN A 151 -25.18 -3.56 5.28
N ASP A 152 -23.87 -3.75 5.46
CA ASP A 152 -22.99 -4.24 4.39
C ASP A 152 -23.19 -5.75 4.22
N LEU A 153 -23.50 -6.18 3.00
CA LEU A 153 -23.66 -7.58 2.63
C LEU A 153 -22.38 -8.17 2.03
N GLU A 154 -21.37 -7.34 1.77
CA GLU A 154 -20.15 -7.70 1.05
C GLU A 154 -20.49 -8.48 -0.25
N ARG A 155 -19.78 -9.59 -0.51
CA ARG A 155 -20.03 -10.51 -1.63
C ARG A 155 -21.42 -11.15 -1.62
N ALA A 156 -22.11 -11.23 -0.47
CA ALA A 156 -23.45 -11.79 -0.40
C ALA A 156 -24.53 -10.90 -1.04
N ALA A 157 -24.19 -9.68 -1.47
CA ALA A 157 -25.05 -8.86 -2.32
C ALA A 157 -25.18 -9.39 -3.77
N LEU A 158 -24.22 -10.20 -4.24
CA LEU A 158 -24.22 -10.77 -5.58
C LEU A 158 -25.39 -11.75 -5.79
N SER A 159 -25.82 -11.93 -7.04
CA SER A 159 -26.77 -13.00 -7.36
C SER A 159 -26.14 -14.38 -7.09
N SER A 160 -26.93 -15.41 -6.77
CA SER A 160 -26.41 -16.74 -6.35
C SER A 160 -25.38 -17.31 -7.33
N LYS A 161 -25.63 -17.19 -8.64
CA LYS A 161 -24.71 -17.64 -9.69
C LYS A 161 -23.38 -16.85 -9.70
N GLU A 162 -23.45 -15.53 -9.49
CA GLU A 162 -22.27 -14.66 -9.45
C GLU A 162 -21.47 -14.85 -8.16
N LEU A 163 -22.14 -15.14 -7.04
CA LEU A 163 -21.51 -15.50 -5.76
C LEU A 163 -20.80 -16.87 -5.84
N GLU A 164 -21.42 -17.88 -6.46
CA GLU A 164 -20.79 -19.17 -6.75
C GLU A 164 -19.54 -19.00 -7.62
N GLU A 165 -19.66 -18.22 -8.71
CA GLU A 165 -18.54 -17.87 -9.59
C GLU A 165 -17.43 -17.13 -8.84
N TYR A 166 -17.76 -16.15 -8.01
CA TYR A 166 -16.83 -15.39 -7.18
C TYR A 166 -16.06 -16.26 -6.19
N ASN A 167 -16.78 -17.06 -5.39
CA ASN A 167 -16.20 -17.93 -4.39
C ASN A 167 -15.28 -18.98 -5.03
N LYS A 168 -15.68 -19.53 -6.20
CA LYS A 168 -14.83 -20.44 -6.96
C LYS A 168 -13.56 -19.75 -7.48
N ILE A 169 -13.67 -18.54 -8.04
CA ILE A 169 -12.51 -17.80 -8.56
C ILE A 169 -11.50 -17.50 -7.45
N LEU A 170 -11.94 -17.05 -6.27
CA LEU A 170 -11.05 -16.85 -5.12
C LEU A 170 -10.33 -18.15 -4.73
N LEU A 171 -11.09 -19.23 -4.54
CA LEU A 171 -10.53 -20.51 -4.13
C LEU A 171 -9.56 -21.06 -5.17
N ASP A 172 -9.87 -20.96 -6.47
CA ASP A 172 -8.98 -21.38 -7.55
C ASP A 172 -7.67 -20.55 -7.53
N MET A 173 -7.75 -19.23 -7.37
CA MET A 173 -6.56 -18.35 -7.30
C MET A 173 -5.68 -18.65 -6.07
N GLU A 174 -6.27 -18.86 -4.90
CA GLU A 174 -5.55 -19.23 -3.67
C GLU A 174 -4.92 -20.63 -3.77
N THR A 175 -5.61 -21.59 -4.39
CA THR A 175 -5.09 -22.92 -4.68
C THR A 175 -3.88 -22.85 -5.61
N ILE A 176 -4.01 -22.14 -6.75
CA ILE A 176 -2.95 -21.95 -7.74
C ILE A 176 -1.69 -21.38 -7.08
N TYR A 177 -1.85 -20.42 -6.17
CA TYR A 177 -0.72 -19.86 -5.42
C TYR A 177 -0.08 -20.89 -4.48
N SER A 178 -0.90 -21.60 -3.70
CA SER A 178 -0.43 -22.44 -2.58
C SER A 178 0.22 -23.76 -3.01
N VAL A 179 -0.27 -24.39 -4.09
CA VAL A 179 0.23 -25.70 -4.57
C VAL A 179 1.25 -25.59 -5.71
N ALA A 180 1.59 -24.36 -6.14
CA ALA A 180 2.49 -24.18 -7.28
C ALA A 180 3.91 -24.65 -7.00
N THR A 181 4.41 -25.50 -7.89
CA THR A 181 5.80 -25.92 -7.97
C THR A 181 6.51 -25.34 -9.19
N VAL A 182 7.79 -25.02 -9.03
CA VAL A 182 8.69 -24.55 -10.08
C VAL A 182 9.76 -25.61 -10.29
N CYS A 183 9.94 -26.08 -11.53
CA CYS A 183 10.84 -27.19 -11.83
C CYS A 183 12.08 -26.77 -12.64
N HIS A 184 13.23 -27.32 -12.26
CA HIS A 184 14.45 -27.29 -13.06
C HIS A 184 14.32 -28.24 -14.27
N THR A 185 15.16 -28.03 -15.28
CA THR A 185 15.22 -28.89 -16.49
C THR A 185 15.62 -30.34 -16.21
N ASN A 186 16.21 -30.62 -15.04
CA ASN A 186 16.54 -31.98 -14.58
C ASN A 186 15.35 -32.72 -13.92
N GLY A 187 14.18 -32.08 -13.81
CA GLY A 187 12.97 -32.66 -13.19
C GLY A 187 12.80 -32.38 -11.69
N THR A 188 13.76 -31.72 -11.02
CA THR A 188 13.62 -31.34 -9.61
C THR A 188 12.64 -30.16 -9.49
N CYS A 189 11.59 -30.31 -8.67
CA CYS A 189 10.57 -29.29 -8.47
C CYS A 189 10.61 -28.74 -7.03
N LEU A 190 10.51 -27.42 -6.90
CA LEU A 190 10.57 -26.67 -5.64
C LEU A 190 9.20 -26.00 -5.37
N GLN A 191 8.72 -26.00 -4.12
CA GLN A 191 7.58 -25.18 -3.70
C GLN A 191 8.08 -23.78 -3.29
N LEU A 192 7.15 -22.85 -3.05
CA LEU A 192 7.51 -21.55 -2.49
C LEU A 192 8.14 -21.69 -1.10
N GLU A 193 7.48 -22.44 -0.22
CA GLU A 193 7.85 -22.62 1.19
C GLU A 193 8.13 -24.11 1.50
N PRO A 194 9.34 -24.47 1.95
CA PRO A 194 10.49 -23.59 2.25
C PRO A 194 11.43 -23.30 1.07
N GLU A 195 11.38 -24.04 -0.05
CA GLU A 195 12.54 -24.18 -0.93
C GLU A 195 12.92 -22.91 -1.70
N LEU A 196 11.98 -22.29 -2.42
CA LEU A 196 12.27 -21.07 -3.18
C LEU A 196 12.53 -19.87 -2.25
N THR A 197 11.83 -19.78 -1.11
CA THR A 197 12.09 -18.74 -0.09
C THR A 197 13.51 -18.87 0.46
N ASN A 198 13.96 -20.08 0.82
CA ASN A 198 15.33 -20.33 1.26
C ASN A 198 16.35 -19.97 0.16
N LEU A 199 16.12 -20.38 -1.10
CA LEU A 199 17.00 -20.03 -2.23
C LEU A 199 17.12 -18.51 -2.38
N MET A 200 16.00 -17.77 -2.36
CA MET A 200 15.99 -16.31 -2.45
C MET A 200 16.67 -15.63 -1.26
N ALA A 201 16.63 -16.23 -0.07
CA ALA A 201 17.25 -15.71 1.14
C ALA A 201 18.76 -15.97 1.18
N THR A 202 19.22 -17.18 0.82
CA THR A 202 20.61 -17.62 1.03
C THR A 202 21.49 -17.55 -0.21
N SER A 203 20.94 -17.65 -1.42
CA SER A 203 21.78 -17.61 -2.63
C SER A 203 22.40 -16.22 -2.83
N ARG A 204 23.63 -16.22 -3.34
CA ARG A 204 24.41 -15.03 -3.71
C ARG A 204 24.83 -15.06 -5.18
N ASN A 205 24.18 -15.93 -5.97
CA ASN A 205 24.38 -16.09 -7.40
C ASN A 205 23.25 -15.38 -8.17
N TYR A 206 23.62 -14.44 -9.05
CA TYR A 206 22.68 -13.61 -9.81
C TYR A 206 21.71 -14.45 -10.67
N GLU A 207 22.22 -15.42 -11.43
CA GLU A 207 21.43 -16.20 -12.40
C GLU A 207 20.54 -17.25 -11.70
N GLU A 208 20.96 -17.76 -10.52
CA GLU A 208 20.12 -18.65 -9.70
C GLU A 208 18.93 -17.90 -9.05
N LEU A 209 19.20 -16.73 -8.46
CA LEU A 209 18.16 -15.82 -7.95
C LEU A 209 17.22 -15.38 -9.08
N LEU A 210 17.75 -15.11 -10.28
CA LEU A 210 16.96 -14.74 -11.44
C LEU A 210 16.05 -15.89 -11.90
N TRP A 211 16.58 -17.12 -11.95
CA TRP A 211 15.80 -18.31 -12.27
C TRP A 211 14.61 -18.45 -11.31
N ALA A 212 14.85 -18.46 -9.99
CA ALA A 212 13.79 -18.61 -8.98
C ALA A 212 12.74 -17.48 -9.09
N TRP A 213 13.21 -16.22 -9.14
CA TRP A 213 12.36 -15.04 -9.23
C TRP A 213 11.46 -15.03 -10.48
N LYS A 214 12.04 -15.37 -11.63
CA LYS A 214 11.34 -15.37 -12.93
C LYS A 214 10.37 -16.55 -13.01
N SER A 215 10.83 -17.74 -12.67
CA SER A 215 10.06 -18.97 -12.84
C SER A 215 8.87 -19.05 -11.88
N TRP A 216 8.94 -18.46 -10.68
CA TRP A 216 7.78 -18.27 -9.81
C TRP A 216 6.70 -17.39 -10.47
N ARG A 217 7.09 -16.25 -11.04
CA ARG A 217 6.18 -15.34 -11.76
C ARG A 217 5.59 -15.97 -13.02
N ASP A 218 6.40 -16.72 -13.74
CA ASP A 218 5.95 -17.46 -14.93
C ASP A 218 4.93 -18.54 -14.57
N LYS A 219 5.13 -19.26 -13.46
CA LYS A 219 4.25 -20.35 -13.02
C LYS A 219 2.95 -19.85 -12.40
N VAL A 220 3.02 -18.85 -11.52
CA VAL A 220 1.89 -18.43 -10.68
C VAL A 220 1.18 -17.22 -11.27
N GLY A 221 1.92 -16.14 -11.54
CA GLY A 221 1.35 -14.90 -12.06
C GLY A 221 0.58 -15.11 -13.37
N ARG A 222 1.21 -15.75 -14.35
CA ARG A 222 0.58 -16.04 -15.65
C ARG A 222 -0.66 -16.94 -15.55
N THR A 223 -0.71 -17.83 -14.55
CA THR A 223 -1.84 -18.76 -14.33
C THR A 223 -3.02 -18.07 -13.64
N ILE A 224 -2.78 -17.05 -12.82
CA ILE A 224 -3.81 -16.23 -12.17
C ILE A 224 -4.42 -15.19 -13.13
N LEU A 225 -3.64 -14.67 -14.09
CA LEU A 225 -4.05 -13.61 -15.02
C LEU A 225 -5.43 -13.84 -15.71
N PRO A 226 -5.82 -15.04 -16.17
CA PRO A 226 -7.14 -15.25 -16.78
C PRO A 226 -8.32 -15.10 -15.81
N LEU A 227 -8.10 -15.34 -14.52
CA LEU A 227 -9.13 -15.30 -13.47
C LEU A 227 -9.33 -13.86 -12.93
N PHE A 228 -8.24 -13.11 -12.84
CA PHE A 228 -8.20 -11.83 -12.12
C PHE A 228 -9.16 -10.74 -12.66
N PRO A 229 -9.35 -10.52 -13.98
CA PRO A 229 -10.32 -9.53 -14.49
C PRO A 229 -11.77 -9.83 -14.08
N LYS A 230 -12.13 -11.12 -13.98
CA LYS A 230 -13.48 -11.54 -13.58
C LYS A 230 -13.69 -11.42 -12.08
N TYR A 231 -12.65 -11.70 -11.28
CA TYR A 231 -12.60 -11.34 -9.87
C TYR A 231 -12.82 -9.82 -9.66
N VAL A 232 -12.07 -8.95 -10.36
CA VAL A 232 -12.22 -7.48 -10.25
C VAL A 232 -13.66 -7.05 -10.57
N GLN A 233 -14.23 -7.56 -11.68
CA GLN A 233 -15.62 -7.26 -12.06
C GLN A 233 -16.63 -7.62 -10.96
N LEU A 234 -16.52 -8.83 -10.39
CA LEU A 234 -17.45 -9.31 -9.37
C LEU A 234 -17.25 -8.60 -8.02
N THR A 235 -16.01 -8.26 -7.65
CA THR A 235 -15.71 -7.51 -6.42
C THR A 235 -16.26 -6.09 -6.49
N ASN A 236 -16.06 -5.38 -7.60
CA ASN A 236 -16.64 -4.04 -7.80
C ASN A 236 -18.17 -4.09 -7.78
N LYS A 237 -18.79 -5.06 -8.49
CA LYS A 237 -20.25 -5.22 -8.46
C LYS A 237 -20.78 -5.45 -7.04
N ALA A 238 -20.08 -6.22 -6.21
CA ALA A 238 -20.46 -6.41 -4.82
C ALA A 238 -20.35 -5.11 -4.00
N ALA A 239 -19.31 -4.29 -4.23
CA ALA A 239 -19.13 -3.00 -3.59
C ALA A 239 -20.23 -1.98 -4.00
N GLU A 240 -20.52 -1.87 -5.30
CA GLU A 240 -21.60 -1.05 -5.87
C GLU A 240 -22.96 -1.39 -5.25
N LEU A 241 -23.28 -2.69 -5.11
CA LEU A 241 -24.54 -3.16 -4.51
C LEU A 241 -24.66 -2.88 -2.99
N ASN A 242 -23.56 -2.54 -2.33
CA ASN A 242 -23.53 -2.08 -0.94
C ASN A 242 -23.36 -0.55 -0.80
N GLY A 243 -23.32 0.19 -1.91
CA GLY A 243 -23.32 1.65 -1.93
C GLY A 243 -21.94 2.31 -1.96
N TYR A 244 -20.88 1.54 -2.23
CA TYR A 244 -19.54 2.05 -2.48
C TYR A 244 -19.32 2.36 -3.97
N LEU A 245 -18.29 3.16 -4.29
CA LEU A 245 -17.93 3.45 -5.69
C LEU A 245 -17.25 2.26 -6.38
N ASP A 246 -16.39 1.55 -5.65
CA ASP A 246 -15.58 0.42 -6.12
C ASP A 246 -15.11 -0.43 -4.91
N ALA A 247 -14.44 -1.55 -5.16
CA ALA A 247 -13.95 -2.41 -4.09
C ALA A 247 -12.83 -1.78 -3.23
N GLY A 248 -12.04 -0.86 -3.80
CA GLY A 248 -11.06 -0.08 -3.05
C GLY A 248 -11.71 0.92 -2.10
N ASP A 249 -12.83 1.53 -2.50
CA ASP A 249 -13.64 2.40 -1.65
C ASP A 249 -14.21 1.64 -0.44
N SER A 250 -14.80 0.47 -0.68
CA SER A 250 -15.24 -0.46 0.38
C SER A 250 -14.09 -0.81 1.34
N TRP A 251 -12.89 -1.15 0.82
CA TRP A 251 -11.74 -1.47 1.65
C TRP A 251 -11.22 -0.29 2.47
N ARG A 252 -11.20 0.94 1.90
CA ARG A 252 -10.79 2.15 2.60
C ARG A 252 -11.81 2.57 3.67
N ALA A 253 -13.10 2.27 3.47
CA ALA A 253 -14.16 2.58 4.43
C ALA A 253 -13.98 1.89 5.80
N MET A 254 -13.30 0.73 5.84
CA MET A 254 -12.92 0.05 7.10
C MET A 254 -12.05 0.90 8.03
N TYR A 255 -11.39 1.94 7.52
CA TYR A 255 -10.57 2.86 8.32
C TYR A 255 -11.37 4.04 8.88
N GLU A 256 -12.63 4.24 8.46
CA GLU A 256 -13.50 5.36 8.82
C GLU A 256 -12.82 6.75 8.70
N THR A 257 -11.85 6.87 7.79
CA THR A 257 -10.95 8.04 7.66
C THR A 257 -11.02 8.59 6.24
N PRO A 258 -11.80 9.67 5.99
CA PRO A 258 -11.93 10.25 4.64
C PRO A 258 -10.60 10.76 4.05
N SER A 259 -9.62 11.09 4.90
CA SER A 259 -8.29 11.58 4.50
C SER A 259 -7.25 10.47 4.27
N LEU A 260 -7.63 9.20 4.36
CA LEU A 260 -6.72 8.05 4.44
C LEU A 260 -5.59 8.08 3.39
N GLU A 261 -5.92 8.32 2.12
CA GLU A 261 -4.91 8.34 1.04
C GLU A 261 -3.91 9.50 1.20
N GLN A 262 -4.37 10.69 1.62
CA GLN A 262 -3.48 11.82 1.86
C GLN A 262 -2.63 11.63 3.13
N ASP A 263 -3.18 10.96 4.14
CA ASP A 263 -2.46 10.60 5.36
C ASP A 263 -1.34 9.58 5.08
N LEU A 264 -1.61 8.57 4.25
CA LEU A 264 -0.61 7.58 3.83
C LEU A 264 0.51 8.18 2.98
N GLU A 265 0.15 8.99 1.96
CA GLU A 265 1.16 9.66 1.13
C GLU A 265 2.04 10.57 2.00
N ARG A 266 1.46 11.32 2.95
CA ARG A 266 2.23 12.12 3.92
C ARG A 266 3.18 11.25 4.74
N LEU A 267 2.71 10.15 5.34
CA LEU A 267 3.55 9.24 6.13
C LEU A 267 4.69 8.63 5.30
N TYR A 268 4.43 8.26 4.04
CA TYR A 268 5.45 7.81 3.11
C TYR A 268 6.51 8.89 2.84
N GLN A 269 6.09 10.14 2.59
CA GLN A 269 7.02 11.26 2.35
C GLN A 269 7.84 11.61 3.62
N GLU A 270 7.26 11.49 4.82
CA GLU A 270 7.99 11.64 6.10
C GLU A 270 9.11 10.59 6.27
N LEU A 271 8.89 9.35 5.79
CA LEU A 271 9.85 8.24 5.89
C LEU A 271 10.83 8.17 4.70
N GLN A 272 10.52 8.83 3.58
CA GLN A 272 11.32 8.79 2.35
C GLN A 272 12.81 9.13 2.55
N PRO A 273 13.23 10.13 3.35
CA PRO A 273 14.65 10.45 3.54
C PRO A 273 15.47 9.28 4.09
N LEU A 274 14.87 8.48 4.98
CA LEU A 274 15.50 7.29 5.56
C LEU A 274 15.52 6.13 4.55
N TYR A 275 14.41 5.91 3.83
CA TYR A 275 14.36 4.90 2.76
C TYR A 275 15.39 5.16 1.66
N LEU A 276 15.51 6.40 1.16
CA LEU A 276 16.47 6.75 0.09
C LEU A 276 17.93 6.56 0.53
N ASN A 277 18.25 6.82 1.80
CA ASN A 277 19.58 6.58 2.34
C ASN A 277 19.89 5.09 2.51
N LEU A 278 18.91 4.30 2.97
CA LEU A 278 19.03 2.84 3.04
C LEU A 278 19.19 2.23 1.63
N HIS A 279 18.37 2.65 0.67
CA HIS A 279 18.42 2.21 -0.74
C HIS A 279 19.78 2.46 -1.37
N ALA A 280 20.32 3.68 -1.27
CA ALA A 280 21.63 4.03 -1.82
C ALA A 280 22.76 3.20 -1.18
N TYR A 281 22.74 3.03 0.15
CA TYR A 281 23.73 2.21 0.87
C TYR A 281 23.69 0.74 0.42
N VAL A 282 22.50 0.15 0.36
CA VAL A 282 22.28 -1.24 -0.11
C VAL A 282 22.71 -1.38 -1.57
N ARG A 283 22.39 -0.41 -2.43
CA ARG A 283 22.80 -0.41 -3.84
C ARG A 283 24.32 -0.42 -4.01
N ARG A 284 25.09 0.36 -3.23
CA ARG A 284 26.56 0.29 -3.21
C ARG A 284 27.06 -1.09 -2.79
N ALA A 285 26.44 -1.68 -1.76
CA ALA A 285 26.83 -3.00 -1.29
C ALA A 285 26.53 -4.12 -2.30
N LEU A 286 25.38 -4.06 -2.98
CA LEU A 286 25.05 -4.95 -4.09
C LEU A 286 26.00 -4.76 -5.27
N HIS A 287 26.38 -3.53 -5.62
CA HIS A 287 27.38 -3.25 -6.66
C HIS A 287 28.75 -3.86 -6.32
N ARG A 288 29.16 -3.83 -5.05
CA ARG A 288 30.41 -4.45 -4.58
C ARG A 288 30.41 -5.98 -4.75
N HIS A 289 29.26 -6.64 -4.61
CA HIS A 289 29.13 -8.09 -4.70
C HIS A 289 28.84 -8.59 -6.13
N TYR A 290 27.84 -8.01 -6.80
CA TYR A 290 27.38 -8.43 -8.13
C TYR A 290 28.06 -7.71 -9.30
N GLY A 291 28.82 -6.65 -9.04
CA GLY A 291 29.58 -5.89 -10.05
C GLY A 291 28.77 -4.83 -10.82
N SER A 292 29.50 -4.01 -11.56
CA SER A 292 28.97 -2.87 -12.33
C SER A 292 28.12 -3.27 -13.54
N GLU A 293 28.29 -4.48 -14.08
CA GLU A 293 27.45 -5.02 -15.16
C GLU A 293 26.01 -5.33 -14.71
N HIS A 294 25.78 -5.45 -13.41
CA HIS A 294 24.51 -5.89 -12.82
C HIS A 294 23.84 -4.82 -11.96
N ILE A 295 24.56 -3.77 -11.55
CA ILE A 295 24.06 -2.69 -10.70
C ILE A 295 24.55 -1.34 -11.23
N ASN A 296 23.62 -0.41 -11.47
CA ASN A 296 23.93 1.00 -11.72
C ASN A 296 23.82 1.80 -10.40
N LEU A 297 24.89 2.47 -9.98
CA LEU A 297 24.95 3.27 -8.74
C LEU A 297 24.02 4.50 -8.73
N GLU A 298 23.46 4.89 -9.88
CA GLU A 298 22.46 5.96 -10.02
C GLU A 298 21.09 5.44 -10.52
N GLY A 299 20.94 4.13 -10.66
CA GLY A 299 19.74 3.46 -11.19
C GLY A 299 18.90 2.73 -10.13
N PRO A 300 17.77 2.16 -10.52
CA PRO A 300 16.98 1.27 -9.66
C PRO A 300 17.70 -0.07 -9.39
N ILE A 301 17.38 -0.73 -8.27
CA ILE A 301 17.96 -2.04 -7.91
C ILE A 301 17.18 -3.18 -8.61
N PRO A 302 17.85 -4.21 -9.17
CA PRO A 302 17.16 -5.38 -9.72
C PRO A 302 16.39 -6.16 -8.64
N ALA A 303 15.08 -6.33 -8.85
CA ALA A 303 14.09 -6.80 -7.87
C ALA A 303 14.24 -8.25 -7.34
N HIS A 304 15.34 -8.94 -7.65
CA HIS A 304 15.62 -10.34 -7.26
C HIS A 304 16.83 -10.47 -6.32
N LEU A 305 17.56 -9.39 -6.07
CA LEU A 305 18.84 -9.41 -5.32
C LEU A 305 18.70 -9.03 -3.83
N LEU A 306 17.47 -9.01 -3.31
CA LEU A 306 17.13 -8.39 -2.03
C LEU A 306 16.63 -9.42 -0.99
N GLY A 307 17.12 -10.65 -1.04
CA GLY A 307 16.90 -11.68 0.00
C GLY A 307 15.48 -12.23 0.11
N ASN A 308 14.57 -11.83 -0.79
CA ASN A 308 13.14 -12.13 -0.71
C ASN A 308 12.50 -12.15 -2.11
N MET A 309 11.56 -13.07 -2.34
CA MET A 309 10.87 -13.28 -3.62
C MET A 309 10.22 -12.02 -4.22
N TRP A 310 9.81 -11.05 -3.38
CA TRP A 310 9.16 -9.80 -3.79
C TRP A 310 10.01 -8.55 -3.50
N ALA A 311 11.17 -8.69 -2.85
CA ALA A 311 11.93 -7.57 -2.30
C ALA A 311 11.09 -6.65 -1.39
N GLN A 312 10.19 -7.24 -0.61
CA GLN A 312 9.38 -6.52 0.40
C GLN A 312 10.17 -6.23 1.68
N THR A 313 11.09 -7.13 2.02
CA THR A 313 11.99 -7.09 3.17
C THR A 313 13.35 -7.56 2.68
N TRP A 314 14.42 -6.94 3.17
CA TRP A 314 15.78 -7.07 2.64
C TRP A 314 16.76 -7.62 3.68
N SER A 315 16.29 -8.00 4.87
CA SER A 315 17.17 -8.35 5.98
C SER A 315 17.90 -9.70 5.80
N ASN A 316 17.52 -10.48 4.80
CA ASN A 316 18.19 -11.72 4.39
C ASN A 316 19.43 -11.50 3.50
N ILE A 317 19.75 -10.25 3.11
CA ILE A 317 21.06 -9.87 2.55
C ILE A 317 21.95 -9.12 3.55
N TYR A 318 21.67 -9.25 4.86
CA TYR A 318 22.39 -8.56 5.93
C TYR A 318 23.91 -8.82 5.91
N ASP A 319 24.33 -10.03 5.55
CA ASP A 319 25.72 -10.42 5.31
C ASP A 319 26.44 -9.55 4.27
N LEU A 320 25.74 -9.10 3.21
CA LEU A 320 26.31 -8.24 2.17
C LEU A 320 26.41 -6.77 2.62
N VAL A 321 25.57 -6.36 3.56
CA VAL A 321 25.32 -4.95 3.91
C VAL A 321 25.61 -4.63 5.38
N VAL A 322 26.31 -5.51 6.10
CA VAL A 322 26.64 -5.32 7.52
C VAL A 322 27.53 -4.07 7.71
N PRO A 323 27.08 -3.07 8.52
CA PRO A 323 27.83 -1.83 8.77
C PRO A 323 29.23 -2.07 9.36
N PHE A 324 29.31 -2.94 10.37
CA PHE A 324 30.54 -3.28 11.09
C PHE A 324 30.75 -4.80 11.11
N PRO A 325 31.49 -5.37 10.12
CA PRO A 325 31.73 -6.81 10.03
C PRO A 325 32.57 -7.38 11.19
N SER A 326 33.24 -6.51 11.96
CA SER A 326 34.06 -6.83 13.13
C SER A 326 33.23 -7.16 14.39
N ALA A 327 31.98 -6.70 14.46
CA ALA A 327 31.13 -6.90 15.63
C ALA A 327 30.54 -8.32 15.66
N PRO A 328 30.20 -8.86 16.85
CA PRO A 328 29.59 -10.20 16.97
C PRO A 328 28.30 -10.34 16.15
N LYS A 329 28.09 -11.53 15.58
CA LYS A 329 26.84 -11.91 14.91
C LYS A 329 25.65 -11.74 15.87
N MET A 330 24.52 -11.35 15.29
CA MET A 330 23.25 -11.09 15.98
C MET A 330 22.22 -12.21 15.77
N ASP A 331 22.44 -13.07 14.77
CA ASP A 331 21.51 -14.13 14.39
C ASP A 331 21.56 -15.28 15.40
N ALA A 332 20.41 -15.53 16.04
CA ALA A 332 20.23 -16.61 17.01
C ALA A 332 20.09 -18.00 16.38
N THR A 333 19.98 -18.13 15.06
CA THR A 333 19.62 -19.40 14.38
C THR A 333 20.60 -20.54 14.67
N GLU A 334 21.91 -20.28 14.64
CA GLU A 334 22.93 -21.29 15.01
C GLU A 334 22.71 -21.79 16.45
N ALA A 335 22.51 -20.86 17.41
CA ALA A 335 22.26 -21.19 18.81
C ALA A 335 20.91 -21.90 19.04
N MET A 336 19.86 -21.57 18.28
CA MET A 336 18.57 -22.26 18.33
C MET A 336 18.70 -23.72 17.92
N VAL A 337 19.42 -24.00 16.83
CA VAL A 337 19.64 -25.37 16.34
C VAL A 337 20.51 -26.17 17.30
N GLU A 338 21.63 -25.60 17.78
CA GLU A 338 22.52 -26.25 18.74
C GLU A 338 21.84 -26.59 20.07
N GLN A 339 20.92 -25.73 20.53
CA GLN A 339 20.13 -25.93 21.76
C GLN A 339 18.86 -26.78 21.56
N GLY A 340 18.68 -27.40 20.39
CA GLY A 340 17.56 -28.30 20.11
C GLY A 340 16.19 -27.61 20.18
N TRP A 341 16.08 -26.37 19.68
CA TRP A 341 14.79 -25.68 19.57
C TRP A 341 13.87 -26.40 18.58
N THR A 342 12.57 -26.25 18.81
CA THR A 342 11.50 -26.79 17.96
C THR A 342 10.43 -25.72 17.76
N PRO A 343 9.58 -25.82 16.72
CA PRO A 343 8.46 -24.89 16.54
C PRO A 343 7.60 -24.75 17.80
N LYS A 344 7.25 -25.88 18.44
CA LYS A 344 6.50 -25.89 19.70
C LYS A 344 7.23 -25.19 20.85
N ARG A 345 8.57 -25.16 20.87
CA ARG A 345 9.33 -24.34 21.83
C ARG A 345 9.22 -22.85 21.49
N MET A 346 9.36 -22.47 20.23
CA MET A 346 9.27 -21.06 19.78
C MET A 346 7.93 -20.43 20.19
N PHE A 347 6.81 -21.12 19.96
CA PHE A 347 5.49 -20.66 20.42
C PHE A 347 5.34 -20.64 21.94
N LYS A 348 6.01 -21.55 22.67
CA LYS A 348 6.01 -21.53 24.15
C LYS A 348 6.79 -20.37 24.72
N GLU A 349 7.93 -20.00 24.14
CA GLU A 349 8.67 -18.81 24.58
C GLU A 349 7.87 -17.54 24.27
N ALA A 350 7.08 -17.52 23.19
CA ALA A 350 6.09 -16.48 22.96
C ALA A 350 5.02 -16.45 24.08
N ASP A 351 4.33 -17.56 24.37
CA ASP A 351 3.33 -17.64 25.45
C ASP A 351 3.93 -17.21 26.82
N ASN A 352 5.16 -17.61 27.12
CA ASN A 352 5.93 -17.15 28.28
C ASN A 352 6.16 -15.63 28.26
N PHE A 353 6.51 -15.04 27.11
CA PHE A 353 6.69 -13.60 26.96
C PHE A 353 5.38 -12.85 27.18
N PHE A 354 4.28 -13.25 26.53
CA PHE A 354 2.96 -12.63 26.71
C PHE A 354 2.49 -12.71 28.18
N THR A 355 2.59 -13.88 28.81
CA THR A 355 2.22 -14.05 30.23
C THR A 355 3.14 -13.30 31.19
N SER A 356 4.43 -13.09 30.86
CA SER A 356 5.34 -12.26 31.66
C SER A 356 4.92 -10.78 31.73
N LEU A 357 4.18 -10.30 30.72
CA LEU A 357 3.57 -8.96 30.69
C LEU A 357 2.23 -8.90 31.44
N GLY A 358 1.79 -10.00 32.07
CA GLY A 358 0.49 -10.12 32.72
C GLY A 358 -0.68 -10.35 31.77
N LEU A 359 -0.41 -10.74 30.51
CA LEU A 359 -1.44 -11.07 29.52
C LEU A 359 -1.91 -12.53 29.66
N LEU A 360 -2.88 -12.93 28.84
CA LEU A 360 -3.57 -14.22 28.97
C LEU A 360 -2.73 -15.35 28.35
N PRO A 361 -2.54 -16.50 29.04
CA PRO A 361 -1.96 -17.67 28.41
C PRO A 361 -2.91 -18.24 27.35
N VAL A 362 -2.37 -18.80 26.28
CA VAL A 362 -3.19 -19.48 25.27
C VAL A 362 -3.84 -20.76 25.83
N PRO A 363 -5.08 -21.11 25.43
CA PRO A 363 -5.80 -22.25 26.01
C PRO A 363 -5.15 -23.59 25.63
N SER A 364 -5.43 -24.64 26.41
CA SER A 364 -4.95 -26.00 26.09
C SER A 364 -5.40 -26.51 24.71
N GLU A 365 -6.53 -26.00 24.21
CA GLU A 365 -7.09 -26.31 22.89
C GLU A 365 -6.22 -25.79 21.73
N PHE A 366 -5.62 -24.59 21.88
CA PHE A 366 -4.67 -24.03 20.93
C PHE A 366 -3.50 -24.99 20.66
N TRP A 367 -2.91 -25.57 21.72
CA TRP A 367 -1.79 -26.51 21.63
C TRP A 367 -2.14 -27.87 21.02
N ASN A 368 -3.43 -28.23 21.04
CA ASN A 368 -3.93 -29.50 20.54
C ASN A 368 -4.40 -29.42 19.08
N LYS A 369 -4.87 -28.24 18.63
CA LYS A 369 -5.47 -28.05 17.30
C LYS A 369 -4.64 -27.24 16.31
N SER A 370 -3.67 -26.43 16.77
CA SER A 370 -2.85 -25.61 15.87
C SER A 370 -1.90 -26.43 14.99
N MET A 371 -1.67 -25.96 13.76
CA MET A 371 -0.66 -26.50 12.84
C MET A 371 0.60 -25.63 12.93
N LEU A 372 1.48 -25.96 13.87
CA LEU A 372 2.69 -25.18 14.19
C LEU A 372 3.93 -25.61 13.39
N GLU A 373 3.80 -26.59 12.49
CA GLU A 373 4.86 -27.07 11.59
C GLU A 373 4.23 -27.72 10.34
N LYS A 374 4.98 -27.83 9.23
CA LYS A 374 4.50 -28.42 7.97
C LYS A 374 4.26 -29.93 8.17
N PRO A 375 3.06 -30.48 7.89
CA PRO A 375 2.80 -31.91 8.00
C PRO A 375 3.72 -32.75 7.11
N THR A 376 4.19 -33.89 7.63
CA THR A 376 5.07 -34.84 6.92
C THR A 376 4.32 -36.06 6.37
N ASP A 377 2.99 -36.09 6.50
CA ASP A 377 2.10 -37.16 6.06
C ASP A 377 1.64 -37.05 4.59
N GLY A 378 2.22 -36.10 3.84
CA GLY A 378 1.96 -35.91 2.40
C GLY A 378 0.75 -35.02 2.07
N ARG A 379 0.10 -34.40 3.07
CA ARG A 379 -0.95 -33.40 2.82
C ARG A 379 -0.40 -32.11 2.23
N GLU A 380 -1.14 -31.54 1.28
CA GLU A 380 -0.93 -30.17 0.81
C GLU A 380 -1.63 -29.19 1.77
N VAL A 381 -0.96 -28.06 2.07
CA VAL A 381 -1.43 -27.06 3.03
C VAL A 381 -1.09 -25.64 2.55
N VAL A 382 -1.86 -24.65 3.01
CA VAL A 382 -1.50 -23.23 2.85
C VAL A 382 -0.45 -22.89 3.91
N CYS A 383 0.83 -22.87 3.55
CA CYS A 383 1.91 -22.70 4.54
C CYS A 383 2.03 -21.29 5.16
N HIS A 384 1.58 -20.25 4.44
CA HIS A 384 1.67 -18.86 4.87
C HIS A 384 1.08 -18.66 6.27
N ALA A 385 1.82 -18.03 7.16
CA ALA A 385 1.45 -17.83 8.57
C ALA A 385 0.07 -17.17 8.70
N SER A 386 -0.73 -17.65 9.65
CA SER A 386 -2.01 -17.02 10.02
C SER A 386 -2.56 -17.52 11.36
N ALA A 387 -3.18 -16.61 12.10
CA ALA A 387 -3.94 -16.85 13.31
C ALA A 387 -5.47 -16.84 13.05
N TRP A 388 -6.20 -17.70 13.76
CA TRP A 388 -7.61 -17.99 13.52
C TRP A 388 -8.43 -17.91 14.82
N ASP A 389 -9.53 -17.13 14.79
CA ASP A 389 -10.61 -17.13 15.79
C ASP A 389 -11.77 -17.98 15.25
N PHE A 390 -12.27 -18.93 16.04
CA PHE A 390 -13.40 -19.80 15.69
C PHE A 390 -14.73 -19.27 16.24
N TYR A 391 -14.74 -18.04 16.75
CA TYR A 391 -15.91 -17.25 17.19
C TYR A 391 -16.71 -17.79 18.39
N ASP A 392 -16.32 -18.92 18.98
CA ASP A 392 -16.92 -19.48 20.20
C ASP A 392 -16.31 -18.95 21.51
N GLY A 393 -15.24 -18.16 21.41
CA GLY A 393 -14.51 -17.57 22.53
C GLY A 393 -13.58 -18.53 23.27
N LYS A 394 -13.25 -19.69 22.70
CA LYS A 394 -12.39 -20.73 23.31
C LYS A 394 -11.35 -21.28 22.35
N ASP A 395 -11.76 -21.55 21.11
CA ASP A 395 -10.93 -22.18 20.11
C ASP A 395 -10.23 -21.10 19.26
N PHE A 396 -8.91 -21.03 19.45
CA PHE A 396 -8.01 -20.13 18.73
C PHE A 396 -6.83 -20.97 18.24
N ARG A 397 -6.40 -20.77 16.98
CA ARG A 397 -5.36 -21.62 16.36
C ARG A 397 -4.38 -20.81 15.52
N ILE A 398 -3.14 -21.29 15.42
CA ILE A 398 -2.15 -20.79 14.44
C ILE A 398 -1.88 -21.88 13.39
N LYS A 399 -1.76 -21.45 12.13
CA LYS A 399 -1.36 -22.28 10.98
C LYS A 399 -0.11 -21.68 10.32
N GLN A 400 1.06 -22.24 10.61
CA GLN A 400 2.35 -21.77 10.12
C GLN A 400 3.27 -22.97 9.83
N CYS A 401 3.94 -22.97 8.67
CA CYS A 401 4.97 -23.96 8.34
C CYS A 401 6.33 -23.61 8.98
N THR A 402 6.34 -23.42 10.30
CA THR A 402 7.48 -22.88 11.07
C THR A 402 8.76 -23.67 10.89
N THR A 403 9.85 -22.97 10.59
CA THR A 403 11.23 -23.49 10.56
C THR A 403 12.00 -22.99 11.78
N VAL A 404 12.98 -23.75 12.29
CA VAL A 404 13.75 -23.36 13.48
C VAL A 404 14.84 -22.34 13.09
N ASN A 405 14.49 -21.06 13.11
CA ASN A 405 15.40 -19.92 12.90
C ASN A 405 14.88 -18.64 13.57
N MET A 406 15.70 -17.59 13.57
CA MET A 406 15.36 -16.31 14.21
C MET A 406 14.21 -15.54 13.51
N GLU A 407 14.09 -15.61 12.19
CA GLU A 407 13.00 -14.95 11.43
C GLU A 407 11.64 -15.54 11.84
N GLU A 408 11.54 -16.86 11.86
CA GLU A 408 10.34 -17.60 12.24
C GLU A 408 10.01 -17.48 13.75
N LEU A 409 11.00 -17.21 14.61
CA LEU A 409 10.76 -16.87 16.02
C LEU A 409 10.04 -15.51 16.15
N VAL A 410 10.41 -14.53 15.33
CA VAL A 410 9.75 -13.22 15.26
C VAL A 410 8.33 -13.38 14.70
N VAL A 411 8.13 -14.20 13.66
CA VAL A 411 6.79 -14.53 13.13
C VAL A 411 5.92 -15.23 14.18
N ALA A 412 6.46 -16.20 14.93
CA ALA A 412 5.71 -16.87 15.99
C ALA A 412 5.18 -15.90 17.06
N HIS A 413 5.94 -14.86 17.42
CA HIS A 413 5.46 -13.80 18.33
C HIS A 413 4.44 -12.86 17.67
N HIS A 414 4.57 -12.60 16.37
CA HIS A 414 3.59 -11.83 15.60
C HIS A 414 2.22 -12.51 15.62
N GLU A 415 2.17 -13.79 15.24
CA GLU A 415 0.93 -14.58 15.20
C GLU A 415 0.31 -14.77 16.61
N MET A 416 1.14 -14.98 17.63
CA MET A 416 0.67 -15.04 19.03
C MET A 416 0.08 -13.70 19.50
N GLY A 417 0.50 -12.57 18.92
CA GLY A 417 -0.13 -11.27 19.15
C GLY A 417 -1.56 -11.17 18.62
N HIS A 418 -1.86 -11.82 17.50
CA HIS A 418 -3.24 -11.97 17.02
C HIS A 418 -4.07 -12.84 17.96
N ILE A 419 -3.56 -14.00 18.39
CA ILE A 419 -4.23 -14.88 19.36
C ILE A 419 -4.50 -14.14 20.68
N GLN A 420 -3.53 -13.34 21.14
CA GLN A 420 -3.72 -12.50 22.31
C GLN A 420 -4.85 -11.48 22.10
N TYR A 421 -4.96 -10.88 20.93
CA TYR A 421 -6.04 -9.95 20.60
C TYR A 421 -7.41 -10.65 20.61
N PHE A 422 -7.49 -11.86 20.03
CA PHE A 422 -8.69 -12.70 20.04
C PHE A 422 -9.19 -12.98 21.47
N MET A 423 -8.29 -13.42 22.36
CA MET A 423 -8.64 -13.71 23.76
C MET A 423 -9.09 -12.47 24.55
N GLN A 424 -8.65 -11.27 24.18
CA GLN A 424 -9.01 -10.03 24.89
C GLN A 424 -10.40 -9.50 24.50
N TYR A 425 -10.83 -9.66 23.23
CA TYR A 425 -12.14 -9.19 22.78
C TYR A 425 -13.23 -10.27 22.71
N LYS A 426 -12.93 -11.51 23.09
CA LYS A 426 -13.83 -12.68 22.96
C LYS A 426 -15.22 -12.51 23.57
N ASP A 427 -15.38 -11.62 24.56
CA ASP A 427 -16.65 -11.37 25.25
C ASP A 427 -17.46 -10.22 24.62
N LEU A 428 -16.95 -9.58 23.55
CA LEU A 428 -17.71 -8.65 22.71
C LEU A 428 -18.63 -9.40 21.74
N PRO A 429 -19.70 -8.75 21.25
CA PRO A 429 -20.45 -9.23 20.09
C PRO A 429 -19.52 -9.44 18.89
N VAL A 430 -19.75 -10.48 18.08
CA VAL A 430 -18.85 -10.88 16.97
C VAL A 430 -18.65 -9.77 15.94
N ALA A 431 -19.64 -8.89 15.76
CA ALA A 431 -19.52 -7.70 14.92
C ALA A 431 -18.40 -6.72 15.35
N PHE A 432 -17.89 -6.83 16.58
CA PHE A 432 -16.83 -6.00 17.17
C PHE A 432 -15.54 -6.76 17.49
N ARG A 433 -15.46 -8.06 17.17
CA ARG A 433 -14.25 -8.90 17.36
C ARG A 433 -13.26 -8.67 16.21
N GLU A 434 -12.75 -7.44 16.11
CA GLU A 434 -11.87 -6.97 15.03
C GLU A 434 -10.85 -5.91 15.51
N GLY A 435 -9.96 -5.46 14.61
CA GLY A 435 -9.26 -4.16 14.72
C GLY A 435 -10.07 -3.00 14.08
N ALA A 436 -9.93 -1.75 14.55
CA ALA A 436 -10.76 -0.55 14.18
C ALA A 436 -10.43 0.02 12.85
N ASN A 437 -9.20 -0.22 12.49
CA ASN A 437 -8.97 -0.69 11.16
C ASN A 437 -8.38 -2.10 11.27
N PRO A 438 -8.27 -2.84 10.17
CA PRO A 438 -7.55 -4.13 10.12
C PRO A 438 -6.13 -4.13 10.72
N GLY A 439 -5.59 -2.97 11.07
CA GLY A 439 -4.26 -2.75 11.54
C GLY A 439 -3.90 -3.14 13.00
N PHE A 440 -4.72 -2.99 14.07
CA PHE A 440 -4.14 -3.27 15.44
C PHE A 440 -3.81 -4.74 15.59
N HIS A 441 -4.56 -5.56 14.87
CA HIS A 441 -4.23 -6.95 14.63
C HIS A 441 -2.75 -7.09 14.26
N GLU A 442 -2.32 -6.39 13.22
CA GLU A 442 -0.95 -6.38 12.72
C GLU A 442 0.06 -5.68 13.64
N ALA A 443 -0.35 -4.71 14.48
CA ALA A 443 0.57 -4.02 15.39
C ALA A 443 0.87 -4.80 16.64
N ILE A 444 -0.13 -5.42 17.26
CA ILE A 444 0.07 -6.04 18.57
C ILE A 444 1.05 -7.21 18.46
N GLY A 445 1.01 -7.97 17.36
CA GLY A 445 2.08 -8.91 17.01
C GLY A 445 3.44 -8.24 16.87
N ASP A 446 3.55 -7.24 15.98
CA ASP A 446 4.82 -6.59 15.67
C ASP A 446 5.48 -5.83 16.84
N VAL A 447 4.71 -5.11 17.66
CA VAL A 447 5.24 -4.31 18.79
C VAL A 447 5.88 -5.21 19.84
N LEU A 448 5.30 -6.39 20.06
CA LEU A 448 5.85 -7.38 20.99
C LEU A 448 7.03 -8.11 20.35
N ALA A 449 6.94 -8.46 19.06
CA ALA A 449 8.07 -9.03 18.31
C ALA A 449 9.30 -8.09 18.24
N LEU A 450 9.11 -6.75 18.18
CA LEU A 450 10.20 -5.76 18.30
C LEU A 450 10.96 -5.86 19.63
N SER A 451 10.27 -6.20 20.72
CA SER A 451 10.89 -6.38 22.05
C SER A 451 11.69 -7.68 22.13
N VAL A 452 11.17 -8.74 21.49
CA VAL A 452 11.79 -10.07 21.41
C VAL A 452 13.09 -10.04 20.60
N SER A 453 13.12 -9.30 19.50
CA SER A 453 14.33 -9.13 18.67
C SER A 453 15.47 -8.37 19.34
N THR A 454 15.29 -7.80 20.55
CA THR A 454 16.36 -7.06 21.22
C THR A 454 17.47 -7.99 21.70
N PRO A 455 18.77 -7.63 21.54
CA PRO A 455 19.88 -8.45 22.02
C PRO A 455 19.77 -8.82 23.51
N ARG A 456 19.22 -7.92 24.33
CA ARG A 456 18.94 -8.16 25.75
C ARG A 456 17.90 -9.25 25.99
N HIS A 457 16.80 -9.26 25.23
CA HIS A 457 15.81 -10.34 25.34
C HIS A 457 16.40 -11.67 24.87
N LEU A 458 17.06 -11.68 23.70
CA LEU A 458 17.72 -12.88 23.16
C LEU A 458 18.79 -13.44 24.12
N HIS A 459 19.54 -12.59 24.83
CA HIS A 459 20.44 -13.02 25.90
C HIS A 459 19.69 -13.66 27.07
N THR A 460 18.57 -13.08 27.50
CA THR A 460 17.74 -13.59 28.61
C THR A 460 17.19 -14.99 28.32
N ILE A 461 16.85 -15.30 27.06
CA ILE A 461 16.44 -16.64 26.62
C ILE A 461 17.62 -17.53 26.15
N ASN A 462 18.85 -17.17 26.51
CA ASN A 462 20.09 -17.89 26.22
C ASN A 462 20.41 -18.09 24.72
N LEU A 463 19.89 -17.23 23.85
CA LEU A 463 20.17 -17.26 22.40
C LEU A 463 21.34 -16.37 21.97
N LEU A 464 21.75 -15.40 22.79
CA LEU A 464 22.98 -14.63 22.60
C LEU A 464 23.87 -14.68 23.84
N SER A 465 25.18 -14.65 23.64
CA SER A 465 26.18 -14.75 24.72
C SER A 465 26.43 -13.45 25.50
N SER A 466 25.84 -12.32 25.06
CA SER A 466 25.98 -10.99 25.66
C SER A 466 24.73 -10.15 25.37
N GLU A 467 24.39 -9.21 26.26
CA GLU A 467 23.28 -8.26 26.10
C GLU A 467 23.49 -7.21 24.99
N GLY A 468 24.68 -7.15 24.38
CA GLY A 468 25.05 -6.15 23.36
C GLY A 468 25.65 -4.87 23.98
N GLY A 469 25.38 -3.71 23.38
CA GLY A 469 25.74 -2.39 23.93
C GLY A 469 27.08 -1.79 23.45
N SER A 470 27.63 -2.25 22.33
CA SER A 470 28.65 -1.47 21.60
C SER A 470 27.99 -0.69 20.45
N TYR A 471 28.50 0.51 20.16
CA TYR A 471 27.99 1.33 19.06
C TYR A 471 27.96 0.58 17.71
N GLU A 472 28.98 -0.24 17.45
CA GLU A 472 29.03 -1.08 16.25
C GLU A 472 27.87 -2.09 16.20
N HIS A 473 27.60 -2.75 17.33
CA HIS A 473 26.51 -3.73 17.44
C HIS A 473 25.12 -3.06 17.36
N ASP A 474 24.97 -1.87 17.94
CA ASP A 474 23.71 -1.12 17.92
C ASP A 474 23.37 -0.62 16.49
N ILE A 475 24.35 -0.09 15.75
CA ILE A 475 24.16 0.27 14.34
C ILE A 475 23.92 -0.98 13.47
N ASN A 476 24.60 -2.08 13.76
CA ASN A 476 24.37 -3.37 13.11
C ASN A 476 22.92 -3.87 13.34
N PHE A 477 22.39 -3.77 14.57
CA PHE A 477 21.01 -4.09 14.91
C PHE A 477 20.02 -3.18 14.19
N LEU A 478 20.19 -1.86 14.26
CA LEU A 478 19.31 -0.92 13.57
C LEU A 478 19.31 -1.14 12.05
N MET A 479 20.44 -1.49 11.44
CA MET A 479 20.50 -1.85 10.02
C MET A 479 19.65 -3.09 9.71
N LYS A 480 19.82 -4.19 10.46
CA LYS A 480 19.00 -5.42 10.31
C LYS A 480 17.50 -5.08 10.41
N MET A 481 17.12 -4.27 11.40
CA MET A 481 15.73 -3.82 11.59
C MET A 481 15.21 -2.91 10.48
N ALA A 482 16.05 -2.02 9.92
CA ALA A 482 15.67 -1.13 8.83
C ALA A 482 15.49 -1.87 7.50
N LEU A 483 16.33 -2.87 7.23
CA LEU A 483 16.21 -3.74 6.06
C LEU A 483 14.87 -4.49 6.01
N ASP A 484 14.22 -4.73 7.15
CA ASP A 484 12.82 -5.17 7.18
C ASP A 484 11.86 -3.97 7.19
N LYS A 485 11.83 -3.23 8.30
CA LYS A 485 10.72 -2.33 8.62
C LYS A 485 10.71 -1.06 7.76
N ILE A 486 11.85 -0.56 7.28
CA ILE A 486 11.91 0.62 6.39
C ILE A 486 11.77 0.21 4.92
N ALA A 487 12.37 -0.90 4.51
CA ALA A 487 12.25 -1.42 3.15
C ALA A 487 10.80 -1.79 2.77
N PHE A 488 10.03 -2.24 3.76
CA PHE A 488 8.64 -2.67 3.60
C PHE A 488 7.66 -1.54 3.27
N ILE A 489 7.81 -0.36 3.88
CA ILE A 489 6.86 0.76 3.74
C ILE A 489 6.49 1.09 2.28
N PRO A 490 7.44 1.33 1.35
CA PRO A 490 7.09 1.59 -0.04
C PRO A 490 6.50 0.38 -0.76
N PHE A 491 6.87 -0.85 -0.39
CA PHE A 491 6.24 -2.07 -0.94
C PHE A 491 4.78 -2.20 -0.51
N SER A 492 4.51 -2.04 0.78
CA SER A 492 3.15 -2.14 1.31
C SER A 492 2.24 -1.05 0.76
N TYR A 493 2.77 0.16 0.58
CA TYR A 493 2.01 1.28 0.05
C TYR A 493 1.67 1.09 -1.44
N LEU A 494 2.62 0.64 -2.25
CA LEU A 494 2.41 0.51 -3.70
C LEU A 494 1.43 -0.61 -4.08
N ILE A 495 1.29 -1.67 -3.27
CA ILE A 495 0.36 -2.78 -3.56
C ILE A 495 -1.08 -2.28 -3.61
N ASP A 496 -1.50 -1.51 -2.61
CA ASP A 496 -2.88 -1.04 -2.56
C ASP A 496 -3.10 0.21 -3.39
N GLN A 497 -2.09 1.06 -3.58
CA GLN A 497 -2.12 2.07 -4.65
C GLN A 497 -2.32 1.44 -6.05
N TRP A 498 -1.75 0.25 -6.32
CA TRP A 498 -2.03 -0.49 -7.55
C TRP A 498 -3.44 -1.08 -7.55
N ARG A 499 -3.87 -1.76 -6.46
CA ARG A 499 -5.19 -2.40 -6.40
C ARG A 499 -6.35 -1.41 -6.44
N TRP A 500 -6.29 -0.29 -5.72
CA TRP A 500 -7.29 0.76 -5.77
C TRP A 500 -7.45 1.31 -7.18
N ARG A 501 -6.34 1.59 -7.87
CA ARG A 501 -6.34 2.02 -9.28
C ARG A 501 -6.80 0.94 -10.26
N VAL A 502 -6.80 -0.34 -9.87
CA VAL A 502 -7.44 -1.42 -10.64
C VAL A 502 -8.95 -1.46 -10.39
N PHE A 503 -9.39 -1.23 -9.15
CA PHE A 503 -10.80 -1.21 -8.78
C PHE A 503 -11.52 0.04 -9.32
N ASP A 504 -10.90 1.23 -9.27
CA ASP A 504 -11.47 2.46 -9.85
C ASP A 504 -11.43 2.49 -11.40
N GLY A 505 -10.75 1.53 -12.03
CA GLY A 505 -10.65 1.39 -13.49
C GLY A 505 -9.52 2.18 -14.16
N SER A 506 -8.70 2.93 -13.42
CA SER A 506 -7.52 3.65 -13.94
C SER A 506 -6.43 2.73 -14.49
N ILE A 507 -6.39 1.48 -14.03
CA ILE A 507 -5.52 0.41 -14.52
C ILE A 507 -6.41 -0.73 -15.02
N THR A 508 -6.29 -1.05 -16.30
CA THR A 508 -7.06 -2.10 -16.97
C THR A 508 -6.19 -3.34 -17.19
N LYS A 509 -6.81 -4.45 -17.64
CA LYS A 509 -6.09 -5.70 -17.92
C LYS A 509 -4.98 -5.56 -18.97
N GLU A 510 -5.04 -4.54 -19.83
CA GLU A 510 -4.04 -4.23 -20.85
C GLU A 510 -2.76 -3.61 -20.25
N ASN A 511 -2.84 -2.95 -19.09
CA ASN A 511 -1.70 -2.26 -18.46
C ASN A 511 -1.40 -2.71 -17.01
N TYR A 512 -2.09 -3.71 -16.46
CA TYR A 512 -1.86 -4.28 -15.11
C TYR A 512 -0.37 -4.39 -14.74
N ASN A 513 0.41 -5.08 -15.57
CA ASN A 513 1.80 -5.38 -15.23
C ASN A 513 2.74 -4.19 -15.47
N GLN A 514 2.44 -3.36 -16.46
CA GLN A 514 3.19 -2.14 -16.77
C GLN A 514 3.05 -1.13 -15.63
N GLU A 515 1.83 -0.87 -15.18
CA GLU A 515 1.56 0.05 -14.06
C GLU A 515 2.07 -0.47 -12.71
N TRP A 516 2.05 -1.80 -12.51
CA TRP A 516 2.75 -2.43 -11.38
C TRP A 516 4.25 -2.05 -11.37
N TRP A 517 4.94 -2.19 -12.50
CA TRP A 517 6.35 -1.83 -12.59
C TRP A 517 6.62 -0.32 -12.55
N SER A 518 5.72 0.52 -13.08
CA SER A 518 5.75 1.97 -12.87
C SER A 518 5.72 2.34 -11.37
N LEU A 519 4.86 1.67 -10.59
CA LEU A 519 4.75 1.90 -9.15
C LEU A 519 5.94 1.32 -8.36
N ARG A 520 6.43 0.13 -8.72
CA ARG A 520 7.68 -0.45 -8.18
C ARG A 520 8.89 0.46 -8.38
N LEU A 521 9.01 1.07 -9.56
CA LEU A 521 10.04 2.06 -9.85
C LEU A 521 9.81 3.37 -9.07
N LYS A 522 8.59 3.90 -9.06
CA LYS A 522 8.24 5.18 -8.39
C LYS A 522 8.48 5.14 -6.88
N TYR A 523 8.05 4.07 -6.20
CA TYR A 523 8.02 4.01 -4.74
C TYR A 523 9.23 3.28 -4.15
N GLN A 524 9.67 2.17 -4.74
CA GLN A 524 10.83 1.42 -4.22
C GLN A 524 12.14 1.69 -4.97
N GLY A 525 12.11 2.23 -6.19
CA GLY A 525 13.33 2.31 -7.00
C GLY A 525 13.86 0.94 -7.37
N LEU A 526 12.95 0.02 -7.74
CA LEU A 526 13.27 -1.33 -8.19
C LEU A 526 12.90 -1.52 -9.66
N CYS A 527 13.73 -2.24 -10.40
CA CYS A 527 13.49 -2.63 -11.78
C CYS A 527 13.31 -4.15 -11.91
N PRO A 528 12.56 -4.62 -12.93
CA PRO A 528 12.52 -6.05 -13.23
C PRO A 528 13.88 -6.47 -13.83
N PRO A 529 14.47 -7.60 -13.40
CA PRO A 529 15.77 -8.02 -13.93
C PRO A 529 15.71 -8.53 -15.37
N VAL A 530 14.53 -8.94 -15.82
CA VAL A 530 14.22 -9.28 -17.22
C VAL A 530 13.03 -8.44 -17.70
N PRO A 531 13.00 -8.01 -18.98
CA PRO A 531 11.83 -7.36 -19.55
C PRO A 531 10.56 -8.19 -19.34
N ARG A 532 9.42 -7.51 -19.11
CA ARG A 532 8.11 -8.16 -18.96
C ARG A 532 7.34 -8.07 -20.29
N SER A 533 6.44 -9.02 -20.47
CA SER A 533 5.66 -9.26 -21.68
C SER A 533 4.16 -9.17 -21.39
N GLN A 534 3.32 -9.08 -22.42
CA GLN A 534 1.87 -8.88 -22.28
C GLN A 534 1.16 -9.96 -21.44
N GLY A 535 1.69 -11.18 -21.41
CA GLY A 535 1.14 -12.30 -20.63
C GLY A 535 1.73 -12.45 -19.22
N ASP A 536 2.52 -11.49 -18.73
CA ASP A 536 3.03 -11.49 -17.35
C ASP A 536 2.04 -10.80 -16.40
N PHE A 537 1.87 -11.35 -15.20
CA PHE A 537 1.05 -10.78 -14.14
C PHE A 537 1.75 -10.96 -12.79
N ASP A 538 2.79 -10.16 -12.59
CA ASP A 538 3.65 -10.17 -11.41
C ASP A 538 2.92 -9.87 -10.08
N PRO A 539 1.84 -9.05 -10.02
CA PRO A 539 1.03 -8.91 -8.81
C PRO A 539 0.45 -10.24 -8.31
N GLY A 540 -0.05 -11.10 -9.22
CA GLY A 540 -0.60 -12.41 -8.87
C GLY A 540 0.40 -13.35 -8.21
N ALA A 541 1.70 -13.12 -8.40
CA ALA A 541 2.77 -13.90 -7.78
C ALA A 541 3.04 -13.54 -6.29
N LYS A 542 2.22 -12.68 -5.66
CA LYS A 542 2.28 -12.32 -4.22
C LYS A 542 0.95 -12.64 -3.52
N PHE A 543 0.98 -13.51 -2.50
CA PHE A 543 -0.19 -14.13 -1.83
C PHE A 543 -1.44 -13.25 -1.69
N HIS A 544 -1.28 -12.03 -1.18
CA HIS A 544 -2.39 -11.14 -0.83
C HIS A 544 -3.24 -10.71 -2.04
N VAL A 545 -2.70 -10.80 -3.26
CA VAL A 545 -3.43 -10.47 -4.50
C VAL A 545 -4.43 -11.57 -4.87
N PRO A 546 -4.05 -12.85 -5.06
CA PRO A 546 -5.00 -13.94 -5.25
C PRO A 546 -5.90 -14.24 -4.04
N SER A 547 -5.43 -14.04 -2.80
CA SER A 547 -6.28 -14.24 -1.60
C SER A 547 -7.20 -13.06 -1.26
N SER A 548 -7.18 -11.97 -2.05
CA SER A 548 -8.06 -10.79 -1.87
C SER A 548 -7.90 -10.05 -0.53
N VAL A 549 -6.77 -10.23 0.17
CA VAL A 549 -6.50 -9.58 1.47
C VAL A 549 -5.91 -8.18 1.27
N PRO A 550 -6.50 -7.10 1.83
CA PRO A 550 -5.93 -5.74 1.81
C PRO A 550 -4.53 -5.71 2.47
N TYR A 551 -3.59 -4.98 1.88
CA TYR A 551 -2.17 -4.95 2.31
C TYR A 551 -1.86 -3.77 3.23
N ILE A 552 -2.63 -2.69 3.09
CA ILE A 552 -2.61 -1.49 3.91
C ILE A 552 -2.78 -1.78 5.42
N ARG A 553 -3.40 -2.92 5.77
CA ARG A 553 -3.50 -3.37 7.17
C ARG A 553 -2.12 -3.48 7.83
N ASP A 554 -1.12 -3.90 7.06
CA ASP A 554 0.28 -4.06 7.49
C ASP A 554 0.97 -2.70 7.75
N ILE A 555 0.36 -1.56 7.37
CA ILE A 555 0.86 -0.20 7.61
C ILE A 555 0.10 0.47 8.77
N MET A 556 -1.22 0.31 8.82
CA MET A 556 -2.15 1.27 9.45
C MET A 556 -2.51 0.98 10.91
N LYS A 557 -1.57 0.44 11.69
CA LYS A 557 -1.84 -0.63 12.64
C LYS A 557 -2.75 -0.34 13.92
N LEU A 558 -4.11 -0.11 13.91
CA LEU A 558 -5.00 0.33 15.08
C LEU A 558 -6.45 -0.38 15.29
N GLY A 559 -7.27 -0.24 16.39
CA GLY A 559 -8.20 -1.33 16.97
C GLY A 559 -9.71 -1.09 17.46
N PHE A 560 -10.68 -2.06 17.32
CA PHE A 560 -12.11 -1.87 16.87
C PHE A 560 -13.19 -1.08 17.61
N SER A 561 -13.52 -1.40 18.85
CA SER A 561 -14.84 -1.05 19.47
C SER A 561 -15.21 0.45 19.49
N LYS A 562 -14.26 1.32 19.14
CA LYS A 562 -14.34 2.77 19.03
C LYS A 562 -13.72 3.22 17.69
N PRO A 563 -13.98 4.46 17.23
CA PRO A 563 -13.13 5.08 16.21
C PRO A 563 -11.66 4.90 16.58
N TRP A 564 -10.83 4.42 15.65
CA TRP A 564 -9.42 4.09 15.93
C TRP A 564 -8.62 5.22 16.62
N PRO A 565 -8.91 6.54 16.43
CA PRO A 565 -8.20 7.60 17.15
C PRO A 565 -8.41 7.58 18.68
N GLU A 566 -9.51 6.99 19.18
CA GLU A 566 -9.69 6.79 20.63
C GLU A 566 -8.70 5.75 21.16
N ALA A 567 -8.57 4.60 20.48
CA ALA A 567 -7.61 3.55 20.85
C ALA A 567 -6.16 4.03 20.70
N MET A 568 -5.85 4.80 19.65
CA MET A 568 -4.55 5.45 19.45
C MET A 568 -4.21 6.40 20.60
N LYS A 569 -5.18 7.20 21.06
CA LYS A 569 -5.02 8.12 22.18
C LYS A 569 -4.84 7.41 23.52
N LEU A 570 -5.48 6.25 23.73
CA LEU A 570 -5.28 5.45 24.95
C LEU A 570 -3.85 4.91 25.07
N ILE A 571 -3.22 4.54 23.95
CA ILE A 571 -1.88 3.94 23.94
C ILE A 571 -0.76 4.99 23.81
N THR A 572 -0.94 6.01 22.99
CA THR A 572 0.11 6.99 22.65
C THR A 572 -0.11 8.38 23.26
N GLY A 573 -1.25 8.61 23.92
CA GLY A 573 -1.66 9.92 24.45
C GLY A 573 -2.21 10.90 23.39
N GLN A 574 -2.12 10.58 22.10
CA GLN A 574 -2.55 11.45 21.00
C GLN A 574 -3.31 10.68 19.90
N PRO A 575 -4.22 11.31 19.14
CA PRO A 575 -5.17 10.59 18.28
C PRO A 575 -4.68 10.28 16.86
N ASN A 576 -3.58 10.89 16.39
CA ASN A 576 -3.19 10.88 14.98
C ASN A 576 -2.11 9.83 14.69
N MET A 577 -2.02 9.37 13.45
CA MET A 577 -0.83 8.64 12.98
C MET A 577 0.34 9.61 12.75
N SER A 578 1.57 9.17 13.02
CA SER A 578 2.79 9.94 12.80
C SER A 578 3.98 9.02 12.58
N ALA A 579 4.86 9.35 11.62
CA ALA A 579 6.11 8.63 11.42
C ALA A 579 7.18 8.99 12.47
N SER A 580 6.94 9.98 13.34
CA SER A 580 7.92 10.54 14.29
C SER A 580 8.55 9.49 15.21
N ALA A 581 7.77 8.52 15.73
CA ALA A 581 8.29 7.45 16.58
C ALA A 581 9.26 6.52 15.80
N MET A 582 8.93 6.18 14.56
CA MET A 582 9.77 5.35 13.69
C MET A 582 11.06 6.09 13.30
N MET A 583 10.95 7.38 12.94
CA MET A 583 12.10 8.24 12.65
C MET A 583 12.99 8.46 13.89
N SER A 584 12.41 8.50 15.10
CA SER A 584 13.17 8.58 16.34
C SER A 584 13.91 7.27 16.64
N TYR A 585 13.28 6.11 16.46
CA TYR A 585 13.89 4.79 16.62
C TYR A 585 15.10 4.60 15.69
N PHE A 586 14.96 4.96 14.42
CA PHE A 586 16.03 4.84 13.42
C PHE A 586 16.98 6.05 13.35
N LYS A 587 16.84 7.06 14.23
CA LYS A 587 17.69 8.28 14.19
C LYS A 587 19.20 7.99 14.21
N PRO A 588 19.74 7.07 15.06
CA PRO A 588 21.18 6.79 15.07
C PRO A 588 21.66 6.15 13.75
N LEU A 589 20.84 5.30 13.14
CA LEU A 589 21.13 4.71 11.82
C LEU A 589 21.06 5.75 10.71
N MET A 590 20.10 6.67 10.75
CA MET A 590 19.98 7.75 9.77
C MET A 590 21.24 8.62 9.76
N ASP A 591 21.76 8.98 10.93
CA ASP A 591 22.99 9.79 11.05
C ASP A 591 24.22 9.04 10.52
N TRP A 592 24.31 7.74 10.80
CA TRP A 592 25.36 6.87 10.26
C TRP A 592 25.26 6.74 8.73
N LEU A 593 24.06 6.48 8.20
CA LEU A 593 23.80 6.36 6.76
C LEU A 593 24.12 7.66 6.01
N LEU A 594 23.74 8.83 6.54
CA LEU A 594 24.07 10.13 5.96
C LEU A 594 25.60 10.33 5.88
N THR A 595 26.31 10.00 6.96
CA THR A 595 27.76 10.11 7.04
C THR A 595 28.44 9.17 6.04
N GLU A 596 28.01 7.91 5.99
CA GLU A 596 28.59 6.87 5.15
C GLU A 596 28.26 7.09 3.66
N ASN A 597 27.02 7.44 3.31
CA ASN A 597 26.67 7.78 1.93
C ASN A 597 27.35 9.07 1.45
N GLY A 598 27.52 10.06 2.34
CA GLY A 598 28.31 11.26 2.07
C GLY A 598 29.80 10.94 1.81
N ARG A 599 30.37 10.00 2.55
CA ARG A 599 31.76 9.54 2.40
C ARG A 599 32.05 8.89 1.03
N HIS A 600 31.08 8.16 0.47
CA HIS A 600 31.19 7.54 -0.86
C HIS A 600 30.60 8.37 -2.00
N GLY A 601 30.03 9.55 -1.71
CA GLY A 601 29.50 10.46 -2.73
C GLY A 601 28.19 10.01 -3.40
N GLU A 602 27.39 9.20 -2.71
CA GLU A 602 26.19 8.56 -3.26
C GLU A 602 25.16 9.54 -3.84
N LYS A 603 24.51 9.13 -4.94
CA LYS A 603 23.32 9.82 -5.47
C LYS A 603 22.06 9.19 -4.89
N LEU A 604 21.42 9.88 -3.95
CA LEU A 604 20.15 9.43 -3.38
C LEU A 604 19.06 9.34 -4.45
N GLY A 605 18.18 8.34 -4.33
CA GLY A 605 17.21 8.02 -5.37
C GLY A 605 17.85 7.39 -6.61
N TRP A 606 17.11 7.37 -7.71
CA TRP A 606 17.49 6.70 -8.96
C TRP A 606 17.24 7.66 -10.15
N PRO A 607 18.05 8.73 -10.29
CA PRO A 607 17.89 9.70 -11.38
C PRO A 607 18.00 9.04 -12.77
N GLN A 608 18.75 7.94 -12.89
CA GLN A 608 18.77 7.10 -14.09
C GLN A 608 17.61 6.07 -14.07
N TYR A 609 16.39 6.54 -13.88
CA TYR A 609 15.20 5.71 -13.63
C TYR A 609 14.85 4.74 -14.78
N ASN A 610 15.25 5.04 -16.01
CA ASN A 610 15.05 4.18 -17.18
C ASN A 610 16.03 3.00 -17.25
N TRP A 611 17.04 2.93 -16.39
CA TRP A 611 18.05 1.88 -16.42
C TRP A 611 17.47 0.51 -16.02
N THR A 612 17.87 -0.53 -16.76
CA THR A 612 17.60 -1.95 -16.44
C THR A 612 18.85 -2.79 -16.72
N PRO A 613 18.99 -4.00 -16.13
CA PRO A 613 20.09 -4.91 -16.47
C PRO A 613 20.19 -5.25 -17.96
N ASN A 614 19.06 -5.24 -18.68
CA ASN A 614 19.05 -5.50 -20.12
C ASN A 614 19.55 -4.29 -20.94
N SER A 615 19.26 -3.06 -20.53
CA SER A 615 19.79 -1.87 -21.23
C SER A 615 21.30 -1.75 -21.09
N ALA A 616 21.84 -2.10 -19.91
CA ALA A 616 23.29 -2.19 -19.69
C ALA A 616 23.97 -3.19 -20.64
N ARG A 617 23.38 -4.40 -20.80
CA ARG A 617 23.88 -5.40 -21.76
C ARG A 617 23.84 -4.89 -23.21
N SER A 618 22.86 -4.09 -23.61
CA SER A 618 22.83 -3.48 -24.96
C SER A 618 23.82 -2.33 -25.17
N GLU A 619 24.12 -1.55 -24.13
CA GLU A 619 25.11 -0.46 -24.21
C GLU A 619 26.55 -1.01 -24.25
N GLY A 620 26.82 -2.13 -23.54
CA GLY A 620 28.11 -2.81 -23.58
C GLY A 620 28.56 -3.30 -24.97
N PHE A 621 27.61 -3.54 -25.89
CA PHE A 621 27.91 -3.88 -27.29
C PHE A 621 28.14 -2.67 -28.21
N LEU A 622 27.95 -1.43 -27.73
CA LEU A 622 28.08 -0.20 -28.53
C LEU A 622 29.35 0.62 -28.22
N SER A 623 30.20 0.14 -27.31
CA SER A 623 31.49 0.76 -27.00
C SER A 623 32.61 0.35 -27.97
N ASP A 624 32.43 0.58 -29.28
CA ASP A 624 33.50 1.07 -30.20
C ASP A 624 32.97 1.41 -31.62
N THR A 625 31.86 2.16 -31.72
CA THR A 625 31.51 2.82 -33.01
C THR A 625 31.16 4.28 -32.73
N GLY A 626 31.96 5.22 -33.25
CA GLY A 626 31.88 6.65 -32.94
C GLY A 626 30.65 7.39 -33.50
N HIS A 627 29.49 6.75 -33.55
CA HIS A 627 28.21 7.31 -33.98
C HIS A 627 27.36 7.74 -32.76
N VAL A 628 26.39 8.62 -33.02
CA VAL A 628 25.45 9.17 -32.03
C VAL A 628 24.02 8.95 -32.50
N ASN A 629 23.13 8.66 -31.56
CA ASN A 629 21.70 8.53 -31.85
C ASN A 629 21.05 9.93 -31.97
N PHE A 630 20.47 10.22 -33.13
CA PHE A 630 19.72 11.45 -33.39
C PHE A 630 18.39 11.11 -34.06
N LEU A 631 17.28 11.45 -33.39
CA LEU A 631 15.90 11.10 -33.81
C LEU A 631 15.69 9.60 -34.10
N GLY A 632 16.35 8.70 -33.34
CA GLY A 632 16.22 7.25 -33.53
C GLY A 632 17.09 6.69 -34.67
N MET A 633 17.89 7.53 -35.34
CA MET A 633 18.87 7.11 -36.35
C MET A 633 20.28 7.15 -35.77
N ASN A 634 21.09 6.14 -36.08
CA ASN A 634 22.51 6.11 -35.70
C ASN A 634 23.34 6.84 -36.76
N LEU A 635 23.94 7.99 -36.42
CA LEU A 635 24.58 8.91 -37.38
C LEU A 635 25.98 9.34 -36.91
N GLU A 636 26.85 9.76 -37.81
CA GLU A 636 28.12 10.38 -37.39
C GLU A 636 27.91 11.72 -36.63
N PRO A 637 28.82 12.11 -35.71
CA PRO A 637 28.73 13.36 -34.95
C PRO A 637 28.74 14.65 -35.79
N GLN A 638 29.16 14.58 -37.07
CA GLN A 638 29.01 15.68 -38.03
C GLN A 638 27.59 15.69 -38.64
N GLN A 639 27.08 14.53 -39.05
CA GLN A 639 25.73 14.38 -39.62
C GLN A 639 24.65 14.77 -38.61
N ALA A 640 24.77 14.34 -37.35
CA ALA A 640 23.86 14.74 -36.28
C ALA A 640 23.88 16.27 -36.03
N ARG A 641 25.05 16.91 -36.10
CA ARG A 641 25.17 18.38 -36.01
C ARG A 641 24.48 19.09 -37.17
N VAL A 642 24.62 18.59 -38.40
CA VAL A 642 23.88 19.11 -39.56
C VAL A 642 22.37 18.95 -39.35
N GLY A 643 21.92 17.80 -38.86
CA GLY A 643 20.53 17.56 -38.49
C GLY A 643 19.99 18.55 -37.45
N GLN A 644 20.76 18.85 -36.40
CA GLN A 644 20.40 19.87 -35.40
C GLN A 644 20.23 21.26 -36.02
N TRP A 645 21.15 21.70 -36.89
CA TRP A 645 21.03 22.99 -37.59
C TRP A 645 19.84 23.04 -38.55
N VAL A 646 19.53 21.94 -39.25
CA VAL A 646 18.35 21.85 -40.12
C VAL A 646 17.05 21.94 -39.32
N LEU A 647 16.94 21.24 -38.18
CA LEU A 647 15.77 21.33 -37.30
C LEU A 647 15.62 22.73 -36.68
N LEU A 648 16.73 23.36 -36.28
CA LEU A 648 16.71 24.73 -35.77
C LEU A 648 16.21 25.71 -36.85
N PHE A 649 16.70 25.58 -38.08
CA PHE A 649 16.26 26.42 -39.20
C PHE A 649 14.78 26.19 -39.54
N LEU A 650 14.32 24.94 -39.57
CA LEU A 650 12.90 24.60 -39.76
C LEU A 650 12.02 25.18 -38.63
N GLY A 651 12.45 25.08 -37.37
CA GLY A 651 11.74 25.65 -36.22
C GLY A 651 11.65 27.18 -36.29
N VAL A 652 12.74 27.87 -36.64
CA VAL A 652 12.74 29.32 -36.84
C VAL A 652 11.87 29.73 -38.03
N ALA A 653 11.91 28.98 -39.14
CA ALA A 653 11.04 29.23 -40.30
C ALA A 653 9.55 29.05 -39.94
N LEU A 654 9.21 28.02 -39.15
CA LEU A 654 7.85 27.81 -38.66
C LEU A 654 7.39 28.94 -37.73
N LEU A 655 8.28 29.43 -36.85
CA LEU A 655 8.03 30.57 -35.97
C LEU A 655 7.75 31.85 -36.77
N VAL A 656 8.58 32.15 -37.79
CA VAL A 656 8.38 33.32 -38.66
C VAL A 656 7.08 33.18 -39.47
N ALA A 657 6.78 32.00 -40.00
CA ALA A 657 5.54 31.74 -40.73
C ALA A 657 4.29 31.90 -39.84
N THR A 658 4.32 31.41 -38.60
CA THR A 658 3.21 31.55 -37.64
C THR A 658 3.03 32.99 -37.15
N VAL A 659 4.12 33.72 -36.88
CA VAL A 659 4.05 35.18 -36.59
C VAL A 659 3.47 35.95 -37.78
N GLY A 660 3.92 35.66 -39.01
CA GLY A 660 3.41 36.29 -40.23
C GLY A 660 1.93 36.00 -40.49
N LEU A 661 1.48 34.76 -40.28
CA LEU A 661 0.06 34.38 -40.31
C LEU A 661 -0.75 35.13 -39.25
N THR A 662 -0.23 35.25 -38.04
CA THR A 662 -0.89 35.94 -36.92
C THR A 662 -1.02 37.43 -37.22
N GLN A 663 0.04 38.10 -37.71
CA GLN A 663 -0.02 39.50 -38.16
C GLN A 663 -0.99 39.70 -39.32
N ARG A 664 -1.04 38.79 -40.30
CA ARG A 664 -1.97 38.87 -41.44
C ARG A 664 -3.42 38.71 -41.00
N LEU A 665 -3.70 37.76 -40.10
CA LEU A 665 -5.02 37.60 -39.48
C LEU A 665 -5.43 38.84 -38.67
N PHE A 666 -4.50 39.42 -37.91
CA PHE A 666 -4.73 40.66 -37.15
C PHE A 666 -5.02 41.85 -38.07
N SER A 667 -4.26 42.01 -39.16
CA SER A 667 -4.46 43.06 -40.17
C SER A 667 -5.81 42.93 -40.89
N ILE A 668 -6.21 41.71 -41.28
CA ILE A 668 -7.54 41.44 -41.87
C ILE A 668 -8.66 41.83 -40.88
N ARG A 669 -8.53 41.43 -39.61
CA ARG A 669 -9.49 41.77 -38.55
C ARG A 669 -9.55 43.29 -38.31
N HIS A 670 -8.42 43.98 -38.34
CA HIS A 670 -8.36 45.44 -38.19
C HIS A 670 -8.93 46.20 -39.40
N HIS A 671 -8.78 45.69 -40.62
CA HIS A 671 -9.39 46.29 -41.80
C HIS A 671 -10.91 46.06 -41.91
N SER A 672 -11.44 44.97 -41.31
CA SER A 672 -12.90 44.78 -41.20
C SER A 672 -13.60 45.76 -40.25
N LEU A 673 -12.85 46.41 -39.34
CA LEU A 673 -13.38 47.34 -38.32
C LEU A 673 -13.30 48.83 -38.72
N HIS A 674 -12.70 49.17 -39.85
CA HIS A 674 -12.53 50.56 -40.31
C HIS A 674 -13.00 50.78 -41.75
N ARG A 675 -14.31 50.62 -41.97
CA ARG A 675 -15.05 51.23 -43.09
C ARG A 675 -16.10 52.20 -42.53
N PRO A 676 -15.97 53.53 -42.74
CA PRO A 676 -16.91 54.49 -42.16
C PRO A 676 -18.24 54.61 -42.92
N HIS A 677 -19.30 54.93 -42.18
CA HIS A 677 -20.71 55.01 -42.60
C HIS A 677 -21.05 56.17 -43.56
N ARG A 678 -22.17 56.00 -44.30
CA ARG A 678 -23.25 57.00 -44.41
C ARG A 678 -24.61 56.29 -44.52
N GLY A 679 -25.59 56.72 -43.73
CA GLY A 679 -27.00 56.31 -43.87
C GLY A 679 -27.85 57.40 -44.54
N PRO A 680 -29.17 57.19 -44.72
CA PRO A 680 -30.10 58.23 -45.16
C PRO A 680 -30.44 59.19 -44.00
N GLN A 681 -30.58 60.47 -44.32
CA GLN A 681 -31.09 61.49 -43.39
C GLN A 681 -32.62 61.50 -43.37
N PHE A 682 -33.22 61.85 -42.24
CA PHE A 682 -34.56 62.42 -42.16
C PHE A 682 -34.46 63.86 -41.62
N GLY A 683 -35.27 64.77 -42.15
CA GLY A 683 -35.38 66.15 -41.68
C GLY A 683 -36.72 66.75 -42.08
N SER A 684 -37.26 67.61 -41.18
CA SER A 684 -38.49 68.41 -41.30
C SER A 684 -39.82 67.62 -41.46
N GLU A 685 -40.99 68.03 -40.93
CA GLU A 685 -41.37 69.26 -40.21
C GLU A 685 -42.74 69.10 -39.48
N VAL A 686 -43.27 70.20 -38.91
CA VAL A 686 -44.67 70.45 -38.46
C VAL A 686 -45.11 69.99 -37.05
N GLU A 687 -44.72 70.80 -36.06
CA GLU A 687 -45.56 71.74 -35.27
C GLU A 687 -47.08 71.51 -34.99
N LEU A 688 -47.54 72.08 -33.87
CA LEU A 688 -48.87 71.96 -33.26
C LEU A 688 -49.95 72.95 -33.78
N ARG A 689 -51.22 72.51 -33.78
CA ARG A 689 -52.39 73.27 -33.31
C ARG A 689 -53.36 72.30 -32.62
N HIS A 690 -53.60 72.33 -31.31
CA HIS A 690 -54.20 73.35 -30.42
C HIS A 690 -55.74 73.33 -30.38
N SER A 691 -56.26 73.20 -29.14
CA SER A 691 -57.65 72.96 -28.70
C SER A 691 -58.03 71.49 -28.59
#